data_AF-A0A8J3QHW6-F1
#
_entry.id   AF-A0A8J3QHW6-F1
#
_cell.length_a   1.000
_cell.length_b   1.000
_cell.length_c   1.000
_cell.angle_alpha   90.00
_cell.angle_beta   90.00
_cell.angle_gamma   90.00
#
_symmetry.space_group_name_H-M   'P 1'
#
loop_
_entity.id
_entity.type
_entity.pdbx_description
1 polymer ?
#
loop_
_entity_poly.entity_id
_entity_poly.type
_entity_poly.pdbx_seq_one_letter_code
_entity_poly.pdbx_strand_id
1 'polypeptide(L)'
;MTRAKPLALVALLFVTVAELLRAVGPLLDSVAGDFGIEIAAVIAIGLFFLPGILLVVLRRASLPALVLLLLLVRVTAQFAPSLPIAGAGAVLAVAAVGLAVQRAGDPVTAVCGLLAGGAIDLAIRSATLTWDPIWVGIWGLPMAALVVVALWFSLDVEVPDKVNGRVWSVGAYLALWTTTLGNAGFLASQTGLALQVCLLVMLAAIVVSMVIVRRAVPWAVASLTVLIGVTLAWMWTGPVATAGLVVGQIGAALALACAISAPPTNRGTWAYGLVWVTPVLLFQMHYDMPLPFDNRYLLIGVALLLALAAVGHQTVASTAARPTTGRRLLQLVRPRTELSKPVRVSSAGGNPVQPARYRTDSTTTALTTASGALMLVRRRPEAGSLASRLILLTLLVPVVMLVIPASTVPAEPSRFSMRLMTWNVKYGRDDARGIANPRQIAAAIAAEKPDVVVLQEVSRGWAIGGGVDVAEYLSHELGMSYRWAPAADNQFGNLLLSNRELMNVEVGHLPFGQGPMERSYLKATVRINAASKIDLITTHLTHRKQNTPTRLAQIDTILNAKPMVLAGDLNFWPTWDEPRAFTRAGYLSAQDITGHSAEWTSPTNNPTNRVDWIYGNARVAFTDFAILSKVTVSDHFPLIVTVTST
;
A
#
# COMPACT_ATOMS: atom_id res chain seq x y z
N MET A 1 -4.50 30.66 -12.10
CA MET A 1 -3.78 29.43 -12.51
C MET A 1 -2.63 29.07 -11.56
N THR A 2 -2.48 29.72 -10.40
CA THR A 2 -1.23 29.73 -9.64
C THR A 2 -0.97 28.51 -8.74
N ARG A 3 -1.99 27.77 -8.27
CA ARG A 3 -1.79 26.59 -7.38
C ARG A 3 -1.98 25.22 -8.03
N ALA A 4 -2.44 25.17 -9.28
CA ALA A 4 -2.73 23.90 -9.96
C ALA A 4 -1.45 23.14 -10.37
N LYS A 5 -0.41 23.86 -10.82
CA LYS A 5 0.85 23.24 -11.28
C LYS A 5 1.64 22.58 -10.15
N PRO A 6 1.87 23.22 -8.97
CA PRO A 6 2.61 22.58 -7.89
C PRO A 6 1.89 21.34 -7.33
N LEU A 7 0.56 21.39 -7.23
CA LEU A 7 -0.25 20.25 -6.82
C LEU A 7 -0.08 19.07 -7.80
N ALA A 8 -0.23 19.33 -9.10
CA ALA A 8 -0.10 18.31 -10.14
C ALA A 8 1.31 17.69 -10.14
N LEU A 9 2.35 18.52 -9.97
CA LEU A 9 3.72 18.06 -9.89
C LEU A 9 3.95 17.13 -8.69
N VAL A 10 3.49 17.52 -7.49
CA VAL A 10 3.58 16.66 -6.29
C VAL A 10 2.82 15.35 -6.52
N ALA A 11 1.64 15.41 -7.12
CA ALA A 11 0.83 14.21 -7.40
C ALA A 11 1.58 13.23 -8.32
N LEU A 12 2.09 13.69 -9.47
CA LEU A 12 2.77 12.83 -10.45
C LEU A 12 4.07 12.23 -9.90
N LEU A 13 4.84 13.02 -9.13
CA LEU A 13 6.04 12.54 -8.46
C LEU A 13 5.70 11.51 -7.37
N PHE A 14 4.60 11.71 -6.63
CA PHE A 14 4.17 10.76 -5.61
C PHE A 14 3.80 9.39 -6.20
N VAL A 15 3.10 9.34 -7.34
CA VAL A 15 2.80 8.06 -8.03
C VAL A 15 4.10 7.33 -8.36
N THR A 16 5.07 8.07 -8.91
CA THR A 16 6.39 7.52 -9.29
C THR A 16 7.16 6.99 -8.07
N VAL A 17 7.11 7.70 -6.94
CA VAL A 17 7.71 7.26 -5.68
C VAL A 17 7.03 6.00 -5.16
N ALA A 18 5.70 5.98 -5.10
CA ALA A 18 4.95 4.84 -4.57
C ALA A 18 5.22 3.55 -5.35
N GLU A 19 5.35 3.64 -6.67
CA GLU A 19 5.72 2.52 -7.53
C GLU A 19 7.16 2.04 -7.28
N LEU A 20 8.14 2.96 -7.34
CA LEU A 20 9.57 2.61 -7.18
C LEU A 20 9.89 2.05 -5.80
N LEU A 21 9.28 2.59 -4.73
CA LEU A 21 9.47 2.04 -3.38
C LEU A 21 8.94 0.61 -3.26
N ARG A 22 7.83 0.29 -3.94
CA ARG A 22 7.27 -1.08 -3.96
C ARG A 22 8.11 -2.03 -4.81
N ALA A 23 8.71 -1.54 -5.90
CA ALA A 23 9.63 -2.33 -6.73
C ALA A 23 10.96 -2.65 -6.03
N VAL A 24 11.42 -1.79 -5.12
CA VAL A 24 12.69 -1.99 -4.39
C VAL A 24 12.61 -3.13 -3.38
N GLY A 25 11.44 -3.41 -2.79
CA GLY A 25 11.26 -4.48 -1.80
C GLY A 25 11.71 -5.87 -2.30
N PRO A 26 11.11 -6.39 -3.39
CA PRO A 26 11.48 -7.70 -3.94
C PRO A 26 12.95 -7.79 -4.36
N LEU A 27 13.51 -6.68 -4.87
CA LEU A 27 14.91 -6.60 -5.29
C LEU A 27 15.88 -6.62 -4.11
N LEU A 28 15.52 -5.99 -2.98
CA LEU A 28 16.28 -6.08 -1.74
C LEU A 28 16.23 -7.50 -1.17
N ASP A 29 15.07 -8.16 -1.23
CA ASP A 29 14.97 -9.56 -0.83
C ASP A 29 15.83 -10.48 -1.69
N SER A 30 15.93 -10.21 -3.00
CA SER A 30 16.82 -10.98 -3.89
C SER A 30 18.27 -10.89 -3.41
N VAL A 31 18.71 -9.69 -3.03
CA VAL A 31 20.04 -9.49 -2.44
C VAL A 31 20.17 -10.19 -1.09
N ALA A 32 19.11 -10.22 -0.28
CA ALA A 32 19.11 -10.95 0.99
C ALA A 32 19.26 -12.47 0.78
N GLY A 33 18.62 -13.03 -0.25
CA GLY A 33 18.77 -14.42 -0.64
C GLY A 33 20.19 -14.78 -1.10
N ASP A 34 20.83 -13.90 -1.88
CA ASP A 34 22.15 -14.15 -2.45
C ASP A 34 23.30 -13.88 -1.47
N PHE A 35 23.17 -12.85 -0.63
CA PHE A 35 24.28 -12.30 0.19
C PHE A 35 23.97 -12.24 1.69
N GLY A 36 22.76 -12.58 2.12
CA GLY A 36 22.32 -12.49 3.51
C GLY A 36 21.59 -11.18 3.86
N ILE A 37 20.72 -11.28 4.88
CA ILE A 37 19.82 -10.21 5.31
C ILE A 37 20.60 -8.99 5.83
N GLU A 38 21.73 -9.20 6.52
CA GLU A 38 22.53 -8.11 7.07
C GLU A 38 23.12 -7.23 5.96
N ILE A 39 23.60 -7.83 4.88
CA ILE A 39 24.16 -7.11 3.73
C ILE A 39 23.05 -6.33 3.00
N ALA A 40 21.90 -6.96 2.76
CA ALA A 40 20.75 -6.30 2.16
C ALA A 40 20.28 -5.10 3.00
N ALA A 41 20.25 -5.23 4.33
CA ALA A 41 19.89 -4.15 5.24
C ALA A 41 20.89 -2.98 5.18
N VAL A 42 22.19 -3.25 5.15
CA VAL A 42 23.23 -2.20 5.01
C VAL A 42 23.08 -1.45 3.68
N ILE A 43 22.86 -2.18 2.58
CA ILE A 43 22.62 -1.57 1.26
C ILE A 43 21.38 -0.69 1.28
N ALA A 44 20.28 -1.18 1.84
CA ALA A 44 19.03 -0.44 1.94
C ALA A 44 19.18 0.83 2.79
N ILE A 45 19.82 0.76 3.96
CA ILE A 45 20.11 1.93 4.80
C ILE A 45 20.98 2.93 4.04
N GLY A 46 22.03 2.47 3.36
CA GLY A 46 22.91 3.32 2.56
C GLY A 46 22.16 4.04 1.43
N LEU A 47 21.34 3.33 0.66
CA LEU A 47 20.51 3.90 -0.40
C LEU A 47 19.56 4.97 0.15
N PHE A 48 18.81 4.67 1.21
CA PHE A 48 17.77 5.57 1.72
C PHE A 48 18.27 6.62 2.72
N PHE A 49 19.57 6.66 3.00
CA PHE A 49 20.21 7.84 3.58
C PHE A 49 20.38 8.98 2.56
N LEU A 50 20.61 8.64 1.27
CA LEU A 50 20.89 9.61 0.21
C LEU A 50 19.79 10.66 -0.05
N PRO A 51 18.48 10.34 -0.01
CA PRO A 51 17.44 11.36 -0.23
C PRO A 51 17.53 12.53 0.74
N GLY A 52 17.93 12.27 2.00
CA GLY A 52 18.14 13.32 3.00
C GLY A 52 19.30 14.24 2.64
N ILE A 53 20.41 13.68 2.14
CA ILE A 53 21.56 14.45 1.64
C ILE A 53 21.14 15.28 0.41
N LEU A 54 20.47 14.65 -0.56
CA LEU A 54 20.02 15.30 -1.79
C LEU A 54 19.07 16.47 -1.46
N LEU A 55 18.15 16.33 -0.50
CA LEU A 55 17.30 17.44 -0.06
C LEU A 55 18.05 18.59 0.63
N VAL A 56 19.27 18.38 1.09
CA VAL A 56 20.11 19.45 1.65
C VAL A 56 20.94 20.10 0.55
N VAL A 57 21.54 19.30 -0.32
CA VAL A 57 22.45 19.76 -1.39
C VAL A 57 21.69 20.37 -2.57
N LEU A 58 20.61 19.73 -3.02
CA LEU A 58 19.85 20.09 -4.23
C LEU A 58 18.73 21.10 -3.98
N ARG A 59 18.72 21.81 -2.85
CA ARG A 59 17.67 22.80 -2.52
C ARG A 59 17.49 23.86 -3.58
N ARG A 60 18.63 24.29 -4.15
CA ARG A 60 18.71 25.28 -5.22
C ARG A 60 18.81 24.65 -6.61
N ALA A 61 18.82 23.32 -6.70
CA ALA A 61 18.92 22.64 -7.98
C ALA A 61 17.67 22.87 -8.83
N SER A 62 17.86 22.76 -10.15
CA SER A 62 16.77 22.73 -11.11
C SER A 62 15.93 21.48 -10.87
N LEU A 63 14.67 21.66 -10.46
CA LEU A 63 13.71 20.57 -10.31
C LEU A 63 13.50 19.84 -11.66
N PRO A 64 13.42 20.54 -12.82
CA PRO A 64 13.45 19.88 -14.13
C PRO A 64 14.63 18.94 -14.35
N ALA A 65 15.85 19.33 -13.97
CA ALA A 65 17.02 18.46 -14.15
C ALA A 65 16.91 17.18 -13.32
N LEU A 66 16.41 17.29 -12.08
CA LEU A 66 16.18 16.12 -11.23
C LEU A 66 15.10 15.20 -11.79
N VAL A 67 14.00 15.77 -12.30
CA VAL A 67 12.90 14.99 -12.90
C VAL A 67 13.33 14.36 -14.24
N LEU A 68 14.19 15.02 -15.02
CA LEU A 68 14.78 14.44 -16.22
C LEU A 68 15.68 13.25 -15.89
N LEU A 69 16.53 13.35 -14.86
CA LEU A 69 17.34 12.21 -14.42
C LEU A 69 16.46 11.06 -13.92
N LEU A 70 15.41 11.37 -13.16
CA LEU A 70 14.41 10.39 -12.74
C LEU A 70 13.74 9.70 -13.95
N LEU A 71 13.38 10.44 -15.00
CA LEU A 71 12.82 9.88 -16.22
C LEU A 71 13.79 8.89 -16.88
N LEU A 72 15.07 9.26 -17.03
CA LEU A 72 16.09 8.40 -17.63
C LEU A 72 16.25 7.10 -16.85
N VAL A 73 16.37 7.19 -15.52
CA VAL A 73 16.48 6.00 -14.66
C VAL A 73 15.20 5.17 -14.69
N ARG A 74 14.02 5.80 -14.67
CA ARG A 74 12.73 5.10 -14.73
C ARG A 74 12.54 4.36 -16.05
N VAL A 75 12.89 4.95 -17.19
CA VAL A 75 12.87 4.29 -18.51
C VAL A 75 13.85 3.13 -18.55
N THR A 76 15.04 3.29 -17.94
CA THR A 76 16.03 2.20 -17.86
C THR A 76 15.51 1.04 -17.01
N ALA A 77 14.93 1.32 -15.85
CA ALA A 77 14.35 0.32 -14.93
C ALA A 77 13.27 -0.53 -15.61
N GLN A 78 12.59 0.02 -16.62
CA GLN A 78 11.53 -0.66 -17.37
C GLN A 78 12.03 -1.91 -18.11
N PHE A 79 13.27 -1.86 -18.61
CA PHE A 79 13.84 -2.90 -19.47
C PHE A 79 14.98 -3.66 -18.79
N ALA A 80 15.61 -3.06 -17.78
CA ALA A 80 16.67 -3.65 -16.98
C ALA A 80 16.38 -3.49 -15.48
N PRO A 81 15.34 -4.15 -14.95
CA PRO A 81 15.02 -4.08 -13.53
C PRO A 81 16.16 -4.69 -12.71
N SER A 82 16.76 -3.89 -11.84
CA SER A 82 17.81 -4.32 -10.91
C SER A 82 17.86 -3.38 -9.72
N LEU A 83 18.40 -3.84 -8.59
CA LEU A 83 18.48 -3.02 -7.38
C LEU A 83 19.25 -1.70 -7.60
N PRO A 84 20.40 -1.64 -8.31
CA PRO A 84 21.09 -0.38 -8.54
C PRO A 84 20.23 0.64 -9.31
N ILE A 85 19.48 0.19 -10.31
CA ILE A 85 18.67 1.06 -11.17
C ILE A 85 17.37 1.48 -10.45
N ALA A 86 16.61 0.52 -9.92
CA ALA A 86 15.37 0.81 -9.19
C ALA A 86 15.64 1.59 -7.89
N GLY A 87 16.71 1.25 -7.18
CA GLY A 87 17.18 1.96 -5.98
C GLY A 87 17.60 3.40 -6.28
N ALA A 88 18.38 3.63 -7.34
CA ALA A 88 18.72 4.99 -7.78
C ALA A 88 17.45 5.78 -8.15
N GLY A 89 16.52 5.15 -8.87
CA GLY A 89 15.22 5.74 -9.20
C GLY A 89 14.43 6.13 -7.95
N ALA A 90 14.32 5.23 -6.98
CA ALA A 90 13.62 5.48 -5.72
C ALA A 90 14.27 6.64 -4.94
N VAL A 91 15.60 6.68 -4.86
CA VAL A 91 16.34 7.78 -4.20
C VAL A 91 16.03 9.13 -4.87
N LEU A 92 16.10 9.19 -6.20
CA LEU A 92 15.80 10.39 -6.97
C LEU A 92 14.34 10.82 -6.83
N ALA A 93 13.42 9.87 -6.90
CA ALA A 93 11.99 10.12 -6.78
C ALA A 93 11.62 10.65 -5.39
N VAL A 94 12.15 10.03 -4.32
CA VAL A 94 11.94 10.48 -2.94
C VAL A 94 12.51 11.89 -2.75
N ALA A 95 13.71 12.17 -3.25
CA ALA A 95 14.27 13.52 -3.21
C ALA A 95 13.41 14.53 -4.01
N ALA A 96 12.94 14.15 -5.20
CA ALA A 96 12.13 15.00 -6.06
C ALA A 96 10.78 15.35 -5.43
N VAL A 97 10.07 14.38 -4.83
CA VAL A 97 8.79 14.66 -4.15
C VAL A 97 9.00 15.52 -2.91
N GLY A 98 10.08 15.31 -2.15
CA GLY A 98 10.42 16.17 -1.01
C GLY A 98 10.68 17.62 -1.43
N LEU A 99 11.41 17.83 -2.55
CA LEU A 99 11.66 19.17 -3.09
C LEU A 99 10.38 19.80 -3.66
N ALA A 100 9.53 19.03 -4.35
CA ALA A 100 8.25 19.50 -4.84
C ALA A 100 7.30 19.88 -3.69
N VAL A 101 7.29 19.13 -2.59
CA VAL A 101 6.54 19.46 -1.36
C VAL A 101 7.06 20.75 -0.74
N GLN A 102 8.38 20.98 -0.68
CA GLN A 102 8.95 22.26 -0.23
C GLN A 102 8.48 23.42 -1.11
N ARG A 103 8.38 23.18 -2.43
CA ARG A 103 8.03 24.18 -3.44
C ARG A 103 6.52 24.30 -3.73
N ALA A 104 5.68 23.56 -3.02
CA ALA A 104 4.22 23.58 -3.22
C ALA A 104 3.54 24.91 -2.83
N GLY A 105 4.27 25.80 -2.15
CA GLY A 105 3.83 27.15 -1.75
C GLY A 105 3.01 27.17 -0.47
N ASP A 106 2.19 26.15 -0.21
CA ASP A 106 1.49 25.99 1.06
C ASP A 106 1.28 24.51 1.46
N PRO A 107 1.09 24.21 2.77
CA PRO A 107 0.89 22.86 3.29
C PRO A 107 -0.32 22.13 2.70
N VAL A 108 -1.43 22.84 2.46
CA VAL A 108 -2.66 22.24 1.96
C VAL A 108 -2.47 21.79 0.51
N THR A 109 -1.82 22.61 -0.31
CA THR A 109 -1.48 22.27 -1.70
C THR A 109 -0.53 21.06 -1.75
N ALA A 110 0.48 20.99 -0.88
CA ALA A 110 1.37 19.84 -0.79
C ALA A 110 0.63 18.54 -0.43
N VAL A 111 -0.14 18.53 0.66
CA VAL A 111 -0.86 17.33 1.10
C VAL A 111 -1.95 16.93 0.11
N CYS A 112 -2.69 17.88 -0.47
CA CYS A 112 -3.64 17.56 -1.54
C CYS A 112 -2.94 16.97 -2.78
N GLY A 113 -1.71 17.40 -3.10
CA GLY A 113 -0.90 16.80 -4.14
C GLY A 113 -0.56 15.34 -3.83
N LEU A 114 -0.06 15.06 -2.63
CA LEU A 114 0.27 13.69 -2.19
C LEU A 114 -0.97 12.78 -2.21
N LEU A 115 -2.09 13.26 -1.68
CA LEU A 115 -3.38 12.56 -1.70
C LEU A 115 -3.89 12.31 -3.14
N ALA A 116 -3.72 13.28 -4.05
CA ALA A 116 -4.11 13.12 -5.45
C ALA A 116 -3.23 12.08 -6.15
N GLY A 117 -1.92 12.12 -5.92
CA GLY A 117 -0.99 11.10 -6.38
C GLY A 117 -1.37 9.72 -5.85
N GLY A 118 -1.74 9.62 -4.58
CA GLY A 118 -2.21 8.37 -3.99
C GLY A 118 -3.48 7.82 -4.63
N ALA A 119 -4.44 8.68 -4.96
CA ALA A 119 -5.64 8.26 -5.70
C ALA A 119 -5.30 7.75 -7.11
N ILE A 120 -4.35 8.40 -7.81
CA ILE A 120 -3.88 7.99 -9.13
C ILE A 120 -3.15 6.63 -9.04
N ASP A 121 -2.27 6.45 -8.05
CA ASP A 121 -1.55 5.19 -7.79
C ASP A 121 -2.52 4.03 -7.55
N LEU A 122 -3.54 4.22 -6.71
CA LEU A 122 -4.59 3.22 -6.49
C LEU A 122 -5.36 2.93 -7.79
N ALA A 123 -5.72 3.97 -8.56
CA ALA A 123 -6.47 3.82 -9.80
C ALA A 123 -5.71 3.04 -10.88
N ILE A 124 -4.43 3.33 -11.06
CA ILE A 124 -3.57 2.66 -12.06
C ILE A 124 -3.44 1.17 -11.72
N ARG A 125 -3.19 0.84 -10.45
CA ARG A 125 -3.11 -0.55 -9.99
C ARG A 125 -4.40 -1.32 -10.19
N SER A 126 -5.53 -0.65 -9.95
CA SER A 126 -6.86 -1.22 -10.17
C SER A 126 -7.10 -1.46 -11.66
N ALA A 127 -6.90 -0.43 -12.49
CA ALA A 127 -7.27 -0.46 -13.91
C ALA A 127 -6.50 -1.49 -14.73
N THR A 128 -5.29 -1.84 -14.32
CA THR A 128 -4.48 -2.84 -15.05
C THR A 128 -4.76 -4.27 -14.62
N LEU A 129 -5.60 -4.51 -13.60
CA LEU A 129 -5.87 -5.85 -13.05
C LEU A 129 -4.61 -6.64 -12.64
N THR A 130 -3.44 -6.01 -12.70
CA THR A 130 -2.17 -6.64 -12.35
C THR A 130 -2.00 -6.73 -10.85
N TRP A 131 -2.75 -5.92 -10.10
CA TRP A 131 -2.61 -5.75 -8.65
C TRP A 131 -1.13 -5.52 -8.25
N ASP A 132 -0.36 -4.98 -9.22
CA ASP A 132 1.09 -4.86 -9.52
C ASP A 132 1.86 -6.15 -9.92
N PRO A 133 2.46 -6.19 -11.14
CA PRO A 133 3.65 -5.41 -11.49
C PRO A 133 3.54 -4.77 -12.90
N ILE A 134 3.07 -3.52 -12.97
CA ILE A 134 3.05 -2.70 -14.20
C ILE A 134 4.46 -2.18 -14.52
N TRP A 135 5.40 -2.29 -13.58
CA TRP A 135 6.62 -1.52 -13.60
C TRP A 135 7.71 -2.01 -14.59
N VAL A 136 7.51 -3.14 -15.29
CA VAL A 136 8.46 -3.72 -16.27
C VAL A 136 7.85 -4.01 -17.65
N GLY A 137 8.68 -4.00 -18.69
CA GLY A 137 8.28 -4.27 -20.09
C GLY A 137 7.49 -3.13 -20.76
N ILE A 138 6.52 -3.44 -21.62
CA ILE A 138 5.72 -2.37 -22.29
C ILE A 138 4.74 -1.69 -21.32
N TRP A 139 4.34 -2.40 -20.26
CA TRP A 139 3.27 -1.99 -19.36
C TRP A 139 3.63 -0.80 -18.46
N GLY A 140 4.90 -0.49 -18.27
CA GLY A 140 5.34 0.67 -17.48
C GLY A 140 5.74 1.88 -18.32
N LEU A 141 5.57 1.83 -19.65
CA LEU A 141 5.61 3.04 -20.49
C LEU A 141 4.58 4.11 -20.07
N PRO A 142 3.32 3.76 -19.69
CA PRO A 142 2.39 4.71 -19.08
C PRO A 142 2.97 5.41 -17.83
N MET A 143 3.71 4.69 -16.99
CA MET A 143 4.38 5.26 -15.82
C MET A 143 5.50 6.22 -16.21
N ALA A 144 6.32 5.86 -17.19
CA ALA A 144 7.32 6.78 -17.75
C ALA A 144 6.67 8.05 -18.35
N ALA A 145 5.51 7.91 -19.01
CA ALA A 145 4.76 9.04 -19.55
C ALA A 145 4.27 10.00 -18.45
N LEU A 146 3.88 9.50 -17.28
CA LEU A 146 3.56 10.37 -16.13
C LEU A 146 4.77 11.19 -15.68
N VAL A 147 5.98 10.63 -15.73
CA VAL A 147 7.21 11.38 -15.42
C VAL A 147 7.50 12.45 -16.48
N VAL A 148 7.21 12.20 -17.76
CA VAL A 148 7.28 13.23 -18.82
C VAL A 148 6.33 14.40 -18.53
N VAL A 149 5.10 14.10 -18.11
CA VAL A 149 4.14 15.14 -17.72
C VAL A 149 4.62 15.89 -16.46
N ALA A 150 5.21 15.18 -15.49
CA ALA A 150 5.83 15.80 -14.31
C ALA A 150 6.98 16.73 -14.71
N LEU A 151 7.81 16.32 -15.67
CA LEU A 151 8.90 17.14 -16.21
C LEU A 151 8.34 18.43 -16.79
N TRP A 152 7.29 18.35 -17.62
CA TRP A 152 6.64 19.53 -18.17
C TRP A 152 6.12 20.49 -17.09
N PHE A 153 5.43 19.98 -16.06
CA PHE A 153 4.98 20.81 -14.94
C PHE A 153 6.14 21.43 -14.16
N SER A 154 7.26 20.72 -14.03
CA SER A 154 8.42 21.20 -13.27
C SER A 154 9.12 22.40 -13.89
N LEU A 155 8.98 22.61 -15.21
CA LEU A 155 9.58 23.75 -15.92
C LEU A 155 9.05 25.11 -15.43
N ASP A 156 7.82 25.12 -14.93
CA ASP A 156 7.10 26.33 -14.53
C ASP A 156 6.97 26.49 -13.00
N VAL A 157 7.59 25.61 -12.20
CA VAL A 157 7.54 25.68 -10.74
C VAL A 157 8.76 26.44 -10.24
N GLU A 158 8.55 27.72 -9.93
CA GLU A 158 9.54 28.59 -9.31
C GLU A 158 9.85 28.17 -7.86
N VAL A 159 10.98 28.62 -7.34
CA VAL A 159 11.33 28.46 -5.91
C VAL A 159 10.51 29.49 -5.12
N PRO A 160 9.57 29.09 -4.24
CA PRO A 160 8.76 30.03 -3.51
C PRO A 160 9.55 30.74 -2.40
N ASP A 161 9.16 31.97 -2.07
CA ASP A 161 9.75 32.78 -0.98
C ASP A 161 9.65 32.08 0.39
N LYS A 162 8.64 31.22 0.57
CA LYS A 162 8.43 30.38 1.76
C LYS A 162 8.36 28.93 1.33
N VAL A 163 9.18 28.09 1.96
CA VAL A 163 9.15 26.63 1.77
C VAL A 163 8.50 25.95 2.97
N ASN A 164 7.83 24.84 2.71
CA ASN A 164 7.22 24.01 3.75
C ASN A 164 8.29 23.38 4.68
N GLY A 165 7.98 23.26 5.97
CA GLY A 165 8.89 22.73 6.99
C GLY A 165 8.78 21.23 7.23
N ARG A 166 9.63 20.70 8.13
CA ARG A 166 9.71 19.27 8.55
C ARG A 166 9.43 18.24 7.44
N VAL A 167 10.00 18.44 6.25
CA VAL A 167 9.74 17.58 5.07
C VAL A 167 10.15 16.12 5.29
N TRP A 168 11.03 15.85 6.25
CA TRP A 168 11.33 14.48 6.69
C TRP A 168 10.07 13.68 7.10
N SER A 169 9.00 14.34 7.56
CA SER A 169 7.71 13.72 7.91
C SER A 169 6.99 13.10 6.71
N VAL A 170 7.29 13.55 5.49
CA VAL A 170 6.82 12.89 4.25
C VAL A 170 7.37 11.46 4.18
N GLY A 171 8.54 11.17 4.75
CA GLY A 171 9.10 9.83 4.83
C GLY A 171 8.24 8.90 5.68
N ALA A 172 7.75 9.39 6.83
CA ALA A 172 6.79 8.65 7.67
C ALA A 172 5.47 8.42 6.93
N TYR A 173 4.98 9.41 6.20
CA TYR A 173 3.79 9.25 5.37
C TYR A 173 3.99 8.19 4.26
N LEU A 174 5.15 8.19 3.59
CA LEU A 174 5.49 7.17 2.58
C LEU A 174 5.56 5.77 3.20
N ALA A 175 6.06 5.64 4.43
CA ALA A 175 6.12 4.37 5.15
C ALA A 175 4.72 3.84 5.41
N LEU A 176 3.85 4.69 5.96
CA LEU A 176 2.44 4.35 6.17
C LEU A 176 1.72 4.08 4.84
N TRP A 177 2.01 4.84 3.78
CA TRP A 177 1.40 4.65 2.46
C TRP A 177 1.73 3.28 1.87
N THR A 178 3.01 2.92 1.82
CA THR A 178 3.48 1.67 1.20
C THR A 178 3.10 0.42 2.00
N THR A 179 2.94 0.53 3.32
CA THR A 179 2.62 -0.61 4.20
C THR A 179 1.15 -0.74 4.54
N THR A 180 0.41 0.37 4.64
CA THR A 180 -0.92 0.41 5.27
C THR A 180 -1.93 1.22 4.44
N LEU A 181 -1.75 2.54 4.35
CA LEU A 181 -2.77 3.50 3.89
C LEU A 181 -3.01 3.48 2.38
N GLY A 182 -1.97 3.14 1.62
CA GLY A 182 -2.01 2.94 0.17
C GLY A 182 -1.99 1.46 -0.22
N ASN A 183 -2.05 0.55 0.74
CA ASN A 183 -1.93 -0.88 0.50
C ASN A 183 -3.30 -1.58 0.57
N ALA A 184 -3.93 -1.76 -0.59
CA ALA A 184 -5.24 -2.40 -0.68
C ALA A 184 -5.18 -3.89 -0.33
N GLY A 185 -4.07 -4.56 -0.64
CA GLY A 185 -3.82 -5.95 -0.24
C GLY A 185 -3.80 -6.10 1.28
N PHE A 186 -3.14 -5.19 2.01
CA PHE A 186 -3.19 -5.13 3.46
C PHE A 186 -4.64 -5.04 3.96
N LEU A 187 -5.44 -4.10 3.44
CA LEU A 187 -6.83 -3.97 3.89
C LEU A 187 -7.64 -5.24 3.57
N ALA A 188 -7.48 -5.81 2.39
CA ALA A 188 -8.17 -7.03 1.97
C ALA A 188 -7.78 -8.23 2.83
N SER A 189 -6.52 -8.30 3.26
CA SER A 189 -6.01 -9.37 4.11
C SER A 189 -6.48 -9.24 5.56
N GLN A 190 -6.58 -8.02 6.10
CA GLN A 190 -7.10 -7.77 7.45
C GLN A 190 -8.62 -7.95 7.56
N THR A 191 -9.35 -7.77 6.46
CA THR A 191 -10.83 -7.69 6.48
C THR A 191 -11.52 -8.88 5.84
N GLY A 192 -10.84 -9.60 4.95
CA GLY A 192 -11.45 -10.60 4.08
C GLY A 192 -12.33 -9.99 2.97
N LEU A 193 -12.37 -8.67 2.82
CA LEU A 193 -13.10 -8.01 1.75
C LEU A 193 -12.36 -8.19 0.41
N ALA A 194 -13.15 -8.23 -0.66
CA ALA A 194 -12.63 -8.22 -2.03
C ALA A 194 -11.87 -6.92 -2.32
N LEU A 195 -10.82 -7.01 -3.12
CA LEU A 195 -9.87 -5.91 -3.30
C LEU A 195 -10.52 -4.66 -3.92
N GLN A 196 -11.53 -4.83 -4.77
CA GLN A 196 -12.29 -3.72 -5.38
C GLN A 196 -13.05 -2.90 -4.31
N VAL A 197 -13.56 -3.57 -3.26
CA VAL A 197 -14.24 -2.92 -2.13
C VAL A 197 -13.23 -2.14 -1.29
N CYS A 198 -12.07 -2.73 -1.00
CA CYS A 198 -10.98 -2.07 -0.28
C CYS A 198 -10.55 -0.78 -0.99
N LEU A 199 -10.40 -0.82 -2.32
CA LEU A 199 -10.05 0.34 -3.13
C LEU A 199 -11.09 1.46 -3.05
N LEU A 200 -12.39 1.13 -3.10
CA LEU A 200 -13.45 2.12 -2.94
C LEU A 200 -13.36 2.83 -1.58
N VAL A 201 -13.16 2.06 -0.50
CA VAL A 201 -12.99 2.60 0.85
C VAL A 201 -11.78 3.53 0.92
N MET A 202 -10.64 3.12 0.35
CA MET A 202 -9.41 3.91 0.37
C MET A 202 -9.53 5.20 -0.45
N LEU A 203 -10.12 5.14 -1.64
CA LEU A 203 -10.38 6.31 -2.49
C LEU A 203 -11.36 7.28 -1.81
N ALA A 204 -12.42 6.77 -1.19
CA ALA A 204 -13.35 7.59 -0.41
C ALA A 204 -12.64 8.27 0.77
N ALA A 205 -11.79 7.55 1.50
CA ALA A 205 -10.98 8.11 2.59
C ALA A 205 -10.07 9.24 2.10
N ILE A 206 -9.43 9.09 0.93
CA ILE A 206 -8.61 10.14 0.31
C ILE A 206 -9.44 11.39 0.00
N VAL A 207 -10.63 11.23 -0.59
CA VAL A 207 -11.54 12.35 -0.89
C VAL A 207 -11.92 13.10 0.39
N VAL A 208 -12.28 12.37 1.44
CA VAL A 208 -12.59 12.95 2.75
C VAL A 208 -11.38 13.68 3.33
N SER A 209 -10.19 13.09 3.31
CA SER A 209 -8.95 13.71 3.77
C SER A 209 -8.68 15.05 3.07
N MET A 210 -8.89 15.13 1.74
CA MET A 210 -8.72 16.38 0.99
C MET A 210 -9.70 17.47 1.43
N VAL A 211 -10.93 17.12 1.78
CA VAL A 211 -11.91 18.09 2.28
C VAL A 211 -11.53 18.58 3.67
N ILE A 212 -11.15 17.67 4.56
CA ILE A 212 -10.86 18.00 5.97
C ILE A 212 -9.54 18.78 6.10
N VAL A 213 -8.50 18.47 5.32
CA VAL A 213 -7.19 19.13 5.42
C VAL A 213 -7.23 20.64 5.13
N ARG A 214 -8.29 21.11 4.44
CA ARG A 214 -8.53 22.53 4.15
C ARG A 214 -9.11 23.31 5.34
N ARG A 215 -9.54 22.61 6.38
CA ARG A 215 -10.06 23.19 7.64
C ARG A 215 -8.92 23.41 8.62
N ALA A 216 -9.10 24.33 9.55
CA ALA A 216 -8.18 24.47 10.69
C ALA A 216 -8.46 23.37 11.72
N VAL A 217 -7.48 22.49 11.91
CA VAL A 217 -7.52 21.36 12.83
C VAL A 217 -6.31 21.45 13.75
N PRO A 218 -6.49 21.41 15.09
CA PRO A 218 -5.38 21.41 16.03
C PRO A 218 -4.48 20.18 15.87
N TRP A 219 -3.16 20.34 16.05
CA TRP A 219 -2.24 19.20 16.01
C TRP A 219 -2.65 18.08 16.96
N ALA A 220 -3.17 18.38 18.16
CA ALA A 220 -3.54 17.35 19.12
C ALA A 220 -4.61 16.39 18.56
N VAL A 221 -5.59 16.93 17.82
CA VAL A 221 -6.60 16.13 17.14
C VAL A 221 -5.95 15.30 16.03
N ALA A 222 -5.14 15.93 15.17
CA ALA A 222 -4.46 15.25 14.07
C ALA A 222 -3.55 14.09 14.55
N SER A 223 -2.75 14.34 15.60
CA SER A 223 -1.83 13.39 16.23
C SER A 223 -2.59 12.21 16.86
N LEU A 224 -3.69 12.49 17.57
CA LEU A 224 -4.51 11.42 18.16
C LEU A 224 -5.22 10.60 17.08
N THR A 225 -5.76 11.24 16.05
CA THR A 225 -6.45 10.56 14.94
C THR A 225 -5.52 9.61 14.20
N VAL A 226 -4.29 10.02 13.85
CA VAL A 226 -3.35 9.12 13.15
C VAL A 226 -2.94 7.94 14.02
N LEU A 227 -2.68 8.17 15.31
CA LEU A 227 -2.28 7.12 16.24
C LEU A 227 -3.39 6.10 16.46
N ILE A 228 -4.62 6.56 16.72
CA ILE A 228 -5.79 5.67 16.88
C ILE A 228 -6.03 4.90 15.59
N GLY A 229 -6.08 5.57 14.44
CA GLY A 229 -6.39 4.93 13.17
C GLY A 229 -5.40 3.83 12.79
N VAL A 230 -4.09 4.13 12.82
CA VAL A 230 -3.07 3.12 12.48
C VAL A 230 -3.04 1.98 13.50
N THR A 231 -3.26 2.26 14.79
CA THR A 231 -3.35 1.22 15.82
C THR A 231 -4.54 0.29 15.55
N LEU A 232 -5.72 0.83 15.28
CA LEU A 232 -6.91 0.05 14.95
C LEU A 232 -6.73 -0.80 13.69
N ALA A 233 -6.05 -0.26 12.67
CA ALA A 233 -5.80 -0.96 11.41
C ALA A 233 -4.89 -2.19 11.56
N TRP A 234 -3.92 -2.13 12.47
CA TRP A 234 -2.91 -3.20 12.67
C TRP A 234 -3.24 -4.19 13.78
N MET A 235 -3.97 -3.75 14.81
CA MET A 235 -4.24 -4.56 15.99
C MET A 235 -5.57 -5.33 15.92
N TRP A 236 -6.45 -4.98 14.97
CA TRP A 236 -7.74 -5.64 14.77
C TRP A 236 -7.95 -6.03 13.30
N THR A 237 -8.93 -6.91 13.09
CA THR A 237 -9.38 -7.40 11.79
C THR A 237 -10.82 -6.97 11.50
N GLY A 238 -11.32 -7.23 10.29
CA GLY A 238 -12.71 -6.99 9.92
C GLY A 238 -13.13 -5.50 9.90
N PRO A 239 -14.36 -5.16 10.32
CA PRO A 239 -14.85 -3.78 10.27
C PRO A 239 -14.00 -2.78 11.06
N VAL A 240 -13.37 -3.21 12.16
CA VAL A 240 -12.50 -2.35 12.99
C VAL A 240 -11.23 -1.97 12.23
N ALA A 241 -10.62 -2.91 11.51
CA ALA A 241 -9.46 -2.64 10.65
C ALA A 241 -9.81 -1.64 9.54
N THR A 242 -11.01 -1.79 8.96
CA THR A 242 -11.53 -0.89 7.91
C THR A 242 -11.69 0.54 8.44
N ALA A 243 -12.36 0.69 9.60
CA ALA A 243 -12.51 1.97 10.26
C ALA A 243 -11.15 2.57 10.66
N GLY A 244 -10.25 1.74 11.17
CA GLY A 244 -8.87 2.09 11.51
C GLY A 244 -8.12 2.67 10.31
N LEU A 245 -8.18 2.03 9.15
CA LEU A 245 -7.53 2.52 7.93
C LEU A 245 -8.10 3.88 7.48
N VAL A 246 -9.43 4.04 7.49
CA VAL A 246 -10.07 5.31 7.12
C VAL A 246 -9.65 6.43 8.07
N VAL A 247 -9.74 6.19 9.37
CA VAL A 247 -9.33 7.14 10.42
C VAL A 247 -7.83 7.44 10.32
N GLY A 248 -7.01 6.41 10.07
CA GLY A 248 -5.57 6.52 9.91
C GLY A 248 -5.19 7.37 8.71
N GLN A 249 -5.88 7.22 7.58
CA GLN A 249 -5.66 8.02 6.37
C GLN A 249 -6.03 9.50 6.57
N ILE A 250 -7.13 9.77 7.28
CA ILE A 250 -7.51 11.15 7.65
C ILE A 250 -6.50 11.74 8.62
N GLY A 251 -6.17 11.01 9.68
CA GLY A 251 -5.19 11.42 10.69
C GLY A 251 -3.82 11.69 10.09
N ALA A 252 -3.31 10.80 9.23
CA ALA A 252 -2.00 10.94 8.60
C ALA A 252 -1.94 12.17 7.69
N ALA A 253 -2.99 12.44 6.91
CA ALA A 253 -3.08 13.64 6.08
C ALA A 253 -3.07 14.93 6.94
N LEU A 254 -3.81 14.94 8.04
CA LEU A 254 -3.87 16.08 8.96
C LEU A 254 -2.56 16.29 9.71
N ALA A 255 -1.97 15.21 10.23
CA ALA A 255 -0.71 15.25 10.97
C ALA A 255 0.43 15.71 10.05
N LEU A 256 0.45 15.24 8.80
CA LEU A 256 1.39 15.70 7.79
C LEU A 256 1.20 17.19 7.47
N ALA A 257 -0.05 17.65 7.28
CA ALA A 257 -0.33 19.06 7.03
C ALA A 257 0.12 19.96 8.20
N CYS A 258 -0.11 19.55 9.44
CA CYS A 258 0.41 20.23 10.63
C CYS A 258 1.95 20.23 10.65
N ALA A 259 2.57 19.07 10.39
CA ALA A 259 4.02 18.92 10.42
C ALA A 259 4.71 19.84 9.40
N ILE A 260 4.21 19.89 8.17
CA ILE A 260 4.81 20.71 7.12
C ILE A 260 4.45 22.20 7.20
N SER A 261 3.45 22.56 8.01
CA SER A 261 3.15 23.95 8.38
C SER A 261 4.18 24.54 9.34
N ALA A 262 5.05 23.70 9.92
CA ALA A 262 6.15 24.16 10.77
C ALA A 262 7.12 25.08 10.00
N PRO A 263 7.85 25.97 10.70
CA PRO A 263 8.92 26.74 10.08
C PRO A 263 9.94 25.82 9.38
N PRO A 264 10.49 26.24 8.24
CA PRO A 264 11.47 25.43 7.52
C PRO A 264 12.74 25.25 8.35
N THR A 265 13.22 24.01 8.44
CA THR A 265 14.42 23.63 9.19
C THR A 265 15.12 22.47 8.52
N ASN A 266 16.44 22.42 8.66
CA ASN A 266 17.28 21.31 8.17
C ASN A 266 17.37 20.19 9.20
N ARG A 267 16.96 20.46 10.44
CA ARG A 267 16.99 19.48 11.53
C ARG A 267 16.18 18.26 11.13
N GLY A 268 16.80 17.08 11.21
CA GLY A 268 16.19 15.80 10.85
C GLY A 268 16.02 15.55 9.34
N THR A 269 16.42 16.46 8.44
CA THR A 269 16.30 16.21 6.98
C THR A 269 17.12 15.01 6.53
N TRP A 270 18.25 14.73 7.20
CA TRP A 270 19.08 13.55 6.97
C TRP A 270 18.30 12.23 7.17
N ALA A 271 17.29 12.23 8.04
CA ALA A 271 16.50 11.05 8.36
C ALA A 271 15.35 10.80 7.36
N TYR A 272 15.18 11.65 6.33
CA TYR A 272 14.02 11.63 5.46
C TYR A 272 13.72 10.26 4.83
N GLY A 273 14.69 9.67 4.13
CA GLY A 273 14.52 8.33 3.56
C GLY A 273 14.64 7.22 4.61
N LEU A 274 15.40 7.43 5.68
CA LEU A 274 15.57 6.45 6.76
C LEU A 274 14.27 6.19 7.54
N VAL A 275 13.44 7.21 7.75
CA VAL A 275 12.14 7.06 8.40
C VAL A 275 11.19 6.18 7.58
N TRP A 276 11.45 5.99 6.28
CA TRP A 276 10.76 5.00 5.46
C TRP A 276 11.40 3.61 5.56
N VAL A 277 12.70 3.49 5.28
CA VAL A 277 13.33 2.17 5.09
C VAL A 277 13.44 1.37 6.38
N THR A 278 13.79 2.01 7.50
CA THR A 278 14.10 1.33 8.76
C THR A 278 12.92 0.53 9.32
N PRO A 279 11.71 1.10 9.50
CA PRO A 279 10.58 0.34 10.02
C PRO A 279 10.16 -0.80 9.07
N VAL A 280 10.26 -0.60 7.75
CA VAL A 280 9.93 -1.62 6.75
C VAL A 280 10.91 -2.79 6.82
N LEU A 281 12.22 -2.51 6.86
CA LEU A 281 13.26 -3.54 6.99
C LEU A 281 13.15 -4.31 8.30
N LEU A 282 12.96 -3.62 9.43
CA LEU A 282 12.82 -4.29 10.73
C LEU A 282 11.55 -5.14 10.79
N PHE A 283 10.47 -4.68 10.16
CA PHE A 283 9.23 -5.45 10.08
C PHE A 283 9.43 -6.74 9.30
N GLN A 284 10.19 -6.69 8.21
CA GLN A 284 10.54 -7.84 7.38
C GLN A 284 11.50 -8.79 8.09
N MET A 285 12.58 -8.24 8.66
CA MET A 285 13.60 -8.99 9.39
C MET A 285 12.99 -9.86 10.50
N HIS A 286 11.88 -9.43 11.11
CA HIS A 286 11.16 -10.18 12.14
C HIS A 286 10.80 -11.62 11.71
N TYR A 287 10.50 -11.85 10.43
CA TYR A 287 10.06 -13.16 9.94
C TYR A 287 11.20 -14.18 9.78
N ASP A 288 12.45 -13.73 9.77
CA ASP A 288 13.65 -14.57 9.75
C ASP A 288 14.43 -14.56 11.07
N MET A 289 14.45 -13.38 11.70
CA MET A 289 15.10 -13.04 12.95
C MET A 289 14.09 -12.30 13.85
N PRO A 290 13.28 -13.04 14.63
CA PRO A 290 12.23 -12.45 15.45
C PRO A 290 12.74 -11.36 16.38
N LEU A 291 12.05 -10.22 16.33
CA LEU A 291 12.26 -9.13 17.27
C LEU A 291 11.77 -9.54 18.67
N PRO A 292 12.30 -8.95 19.76
CA PRO A 292 11.85 -9.25 21.12
C PRO A 292 10.46 -8.69 21.45
N PHE A 293 9.75 -8.16 20.46
CA PHE A 293 8.41 -7.61 20.54
C PHE A 293 7.68 -7.81 19.21
N ASP A 294 6.37 -7.66 19.24
CA ASP A 294 5.49 -7.74 18.08
C ASP A 294 5.84 -6.67 17.02
N ASN A 295 6.21 -7.10 15.82
CA ASN A 295 6.65 -6.21 14.75
C ASN A 295 5.59 -5.16 14.34
N ARG A 296 4.30 -5.37 14.62
CA ARG A 296 3.22 -4.39 14.37
C ARG A 296 3.47 -3.05 15.06
N TYR A 297 4.18 -3.06 16.20
CA TYR A 297 4.55 -1.82 16.89
C TYR A 297 5.49 -0.92 16.10
N LEU A 298 6.23 -1.45 15.10
CA LEU A 298 7.07 -0.63 14.22
C LEU A 298 6.22 0.36 13.42
N LEU A 299 5.09 -0.08 12.86
CA LEU A 299 4.20 0.77 12.05
C LEU A 299 3.41 1.74 12.92
N ILE A 300 3.03 1.33 14.14
CA ILE A 300 2.47 2.26 15.14
C ILE A 300 3.52 3.30 15.55
N GLY A 301 4.79 2.91 15.66
CA GLY A 301 5.91 3.81 15.89
C GLY A 301 6.08 4.85 14.78
N VAL A 302 5.88 4.48 13.51
CA VAL A 302 5.86 5.43 12.39
C VAL A 302 4.71 6.44 12.54
N ALA A 303 3.51 5.97 12.92
CA ALA A 303 2.37 6.86 13.19
C ALA A 303 2.67 7.83 14.34
N LEU A 304 3.34 7.35 15.40
CA LEU A 304 3.81 8.18 16.51
C LEU A 304 4.84 9.22 16.04
N LEU A 305 5.80 8.86 15.19
CA LEU A 305 6.78 9.81 14.63
C LEU A 305 6.08 10.92 13.82
N LEU A 306 5.08 10.57 13.01
CA LEU A 306 4.28 11.55 12.27
C LEU A 306 3.43 12.42 13.22
N ALA A 307 2.85 11.83 14.26
CA ALA A 307 2.08 12.54 15.28
C ALA A 307 2.96 13.55 16.05
N LEU A 308 4.19 13.17 16.42
CA LEU A 308 5.17 14.05 17.06
C LEU A 308 5.63 15.17 16.12
N ALA A 309 5.78 14.86 14.82
CA ALA A 309 6.10 15.87 13.81
C ALA A 309 5.02 16.96 13.68
N ALA A 310 3.77 16.69 14.04
CA ALA A 310 2.68 17.65 14.01
C ALA A 310 2.66 18.63 15.21
N VAL A 311 3.29 18.26 16.33
CA VAL A 311 3.17 18.97 17.62
C VAL A 311 3.56 20.46 17.49
N GLY A 312 2.69 21.32 18.03
CA GLY A 312 2.88 22.77 18.10
C GLY A 312 2.39 23.54 16.87
N HIS A 313 1.82 22.86 15.87
CA HIS A 313 1.36 23.48 14.63
C HIS A 313 -0.13 23.19 14.36
N GLN A 314 -0.76 23.87 13.41
CA GLN A 314 -2.16 23.62 13.05
C GLN A 314 -2.27 23.62 11.54
N THR A 315 -3.26 22.92 10.98
CA THR A 315 -3.53 23.00 9.55
C THR A 315 -3.97 24.42 9.19
N VAL A 316 -3.39 25.00 8.14
CA VAL A 316 -3.70 26.37 7.72
C VAL A 316 -5.08 26.37 7.07
N ALA A 317 -6.05 27.11 7.63
CA ALA A 317 -7.28 27.41 6.91
C ALA A 317 -6.89 28.15 5.62
N SER A 318 -7.25 27.61 4.45
CA SER A 318 -7.08 28.30 3.18
C SER A 318 -7.67 29.70 3.32
N THR A 319 -6.82 30.71 3.34
CA THR A 319 -7.21 32.12 3.30
C THR A 319 -7.81 32.39 1.92
N ALA A 320 -9.07 31.99 1.72
CA ALA A 320 -9.95 32.74 0.86
C ALA A 320 -9.89 34.18 1.38
N ALA A 321 -9.44 35.09 0.53
CA ALA A 321 -9.15 36.48 0.87
C ALA A 321 -10.21 37.04 1.82
N ARG A 322 -9.83 37.27 3.08
CA ARG A 322 -10.55 38.27 3.87
C ARG A 322 -10.37 39.58 3.12
N PRO A 323 -11.45 40.28 2.71
CA PRO A 323 -11.27 41.65 2.23
C PRO A 323 -10.57 42.40 3.37
N THR A 324 -9.42 42.97 3.06
CA THR A 324 -8.72 43.90 3.94
C THR A 324 -9.59 45.14 4.08
N THR A 325 -10.61 45.08 4.92
CA THR A 325 -11.23 46.29 5.45
C THR A 325 -10.21 46.89 6.41
N GLY A 326 -9.63 48.01 5.98
CA GLY A 326 -8.45 48.60 6.56
C GLY A 326 -8.56 48.86 8.06
N ARG A 327 -7.66 48.23 8.84
CA ARG A 327 -7.16 48.82 10.08
C ARG A 327 -5.89 49.60 9.73
N ARG A 328 -6.08 50.82 9.22
CA ARG A 328 -5.04 51.86 9.28
C ARG A 328 -5.22 52.64 10.59
N LEU A 329 -4.16 52.61 11.39
CA LEU A 329 -3.70 53.62 12.35
C LEU A 329 -4.73 54.30 13.27
N LEU A 330 -4.77 53.82 14.52
CA LEU A 330 -4.90 54.68 15.70
C LEU A 330 -3.54 54.71 16.42
N GLN A 331 -2.59 55.43 15.84
CA GLN A 331 -1.49 56.05 16.59
C GLN A 331 -1.77 57.55 16.60
N LEU A 332 -2.63 57.97 17.52
CA LEU A 332 -2.82 59.36 17.87
C LEU A 332 -1.99 59.63 19.12
N VAL A 333 -0.85 60.27 18.87
CA VAL A 333 -0.12 61.23 19.70
C VAL A 333 -0.79 61.51 21.05
N ARG A 334 -0.15 61.09 22.14
CA ARG A 334 -0.42 61.63 23.48
C ARG A 334 0.19 63.04 23.57
N PRO A 335 -0.58 64.11 23.85
CA PRO A 335 0.00 65.37 24.28
C PRO A 335 0.31 65.31 25.77
N ARG A 336 1.53 65.72 26.14
CA ARG A 336 1.93 66.02 27.52
C ARG A 336 1.03 67.12 28.09
N THR A 337 0.50 66.88 29.28
CA THR A 337 -0.09 67.90 30.15
C THR A 337 1.03 68.68 30.83
N GLU A 338 1.23 69.94 30.44
CA GLU A 338 1.88 70.92 31.31
C GLU A 338 1.02 72.19 31.39
N LEU A 339 0.78 72.59 32.63
CA LEU A 339 0.04 73.77 33.03
C LEU A 339 0.81 75.05 32.67
N SER A 340 0.14 76.01 32.04
CA SER A 340 0.36 77.45 32.31
C SER A 340 -0.84 78.28 31.83
N LYS A 341 -1.27 79.20 32.70
CA LYS A 341 -2.34 80.20 32.50
C LYS A 341 -1.76 81.46 31.76
N PRO A 342 -2.50 82.59 31.64
CA PRO A 342 -3.56 82.89 30.66
C PRO A 342 -3.30 84.21 29.89
N VAL A 343 -3.93 84.43 28.73
CA VAL A 343 -4.09 85.79 28.15
C VAL A 343 -5.47 85.96 27.52
N ARG A 344 -6.12 87.08 27.83
CA ARG A 344 -7.45 87.56 27.40
C ARG A 344 -7.40 88.28 26.03
N VAL A 345 -8.60 88.44 25.44
CA VAL A 345 -9.21 89.63 24.76
C VAL A 345 -10.11 89.11 23.60
N SER A 346 -11.45 89.13 23.75
CA SER A 346 -12.46 90.06 23.17
C SER A 346 -12.57 89.99 21.62
N SER A 347 -13.70 90.11 20.91
CA SER A 347 -15.08 90.53 21.16
C SER A 347 -15.97 90.23 19.91
N ALA A 348 -17.31 90.24 20.10
CA ALA A 348 -18.41 90.48 19.11
C ALA A 348 -18.59 89.50 17.93
N GLY A 349 -19.78 89.11 17.46
CA GLY A 349 -21.18 89.44 17.77
C GLY A 349 -22.10 88.83 16.68
N GLY A 350 -23.41 88.69 16.95
CA GLY A 350 -24.47 88.56 15.91
C GLY A 350 -25.22 87.22 15.82
N ASN A 351 -26.38 87.14 16.50
CA ASN A 351 -27.50 86.19 16.30
C ASN A 351 -28.36 86.60 15.05
N PRO A 352 -29.57 86.03 14.79
CA PRO A 352 -29.89 84.66 14.34
C PRO A 352 -30.91 84.66 13.16
N VAL A 353 -31.15 83.55 12.44
CA VAL A 353 -32.44 83.33 11.73
C VAL A 353 -32.86 81.87 11.81
N GLN A 354 -34.13 81.69 12.17
CA GLN A 354 -34.86 80.48 12.52
C GLN A 354 -35.71 79.94 11.32
N PRO A 355 -36.51 78.86 11.46
CA PRO A 355 -36.66 77.79 10.47
C PRO A 355 -38.09 77.65 9.89
N ALA A 356 -38.25 76.80 8.87
CA ALA A 356 -39.52 76.16 8.43
C ALA A 356 -39.24 75.41 7.12
N ARG A 357 -39.86 74.29 6.74
CA ARG A 357 -41.00 73.54 7.26
C ARG A 357 -40.97 72.14 6.64
N TYR A 358 -41.38 71.17 7.46
CA TYR A 358 -41.85 69.84 7.08
C TYR A 358 -43.10 69.92 6.20
N ARG A 359 -43.21 69.06 5.18
CA ARG A 359 -44.51 68.59 4.66
C ARG A 359 -44.40 67.13 4.25
N THR A 360 -45.27 66.33 4.88
CA THR A 360 -45.59 64.93 4.59
C THR A 360 -46.35 64.83 3.27
N ASP A 361 -46.28 63.68 2.60
CA ASP A 361 -47.47 62.85 2.32
C ASP A 361 -47.12 61.47 1.73
N SER A 362 -47.72 60.47 2.39
CA SER A 362 -48.20 59.12 2.03
C SER A 362 -47.85 58.42 0.70
N THR A 363 -47.23 57.25 0.87
CA THR A 363 -47.61 55.91 0.35
C THR A 363 -48.33 55.76 -1.00
N THR A 364 -47.68 55.05 -1.93
CA THR A 364 -48.35 53.98 -2.70
C THR A 364 -47.34 52.92 -3.17
N THR A 365 -47.70 51.67 -2.96
CA THR A 365 -47.03 50.42 -3.30
C THR A 365 -47.16 50.11 -4.80
N ALA A 366 -46.07 49.73 -5.48
CA ALA A 366 -46.12 48.80 -6.62
C ALA A 366 -44.72 48.26 -6.97
N LEU A 367 -44.69 46.96 -7.20
CA LEU A 367 -43.54 46.10 -7.49
C LEU A 367 -42.90 46.35 -8.87
N THR A 368 -41.72 45.73 -9.02
CA THR A 368 -41.16 45.07 -10.22
C THR A 368 -40.51 45.92 -11.32
N THR A 369 -39.17 45.99 -11.30
CA THR A 369 -38.23 45.28 -12.19
C THR A 369 -36.89 46.03 -12.28
N ALA A 370 -35.98 45.75 -11.35
CA ALA A 370 -34.59 46.14 -11.50
C ALA A 370 -33.91 45.14 -12.44
N SER A 371 -33.64 45.59 -13.67
CA SER A 371 -32.79 44.91 -14.65
C SER A 371 -31.40 44.71 -14.07
N GLY A 372 -31.18 43.53 -13.47
CA GLY A 372 -29.88 43.08 -13.02
C GLY A 372 -28.98 42.78 -14.20
N ALA A 373 -27.96 43.61 -14.40
CA ALA A 373 -26.85 43.32 -15.27
C ALA A 373 -26.23 41.97 -14.88
N LEU A 374 -26.43 40.97 -15.74
CA LEU A 374 -25.84 39.64 -15.64
C LEU A 374 -24.32 39.74 -15.91
N MET A 375 -23.56 40.26 -14.95
CA MET A 375 -22.12 39.99 -14.90
C MET A 375 -21.97 38.50 -14.59
N LEU A 376 -21.81 37.71 -15.65
CA LEU A 376 -21.24 36.37 -15.60
C LEU A 376 -19.81 36.47 -15.06
N VAL A 377 -19.68 36.54 -13.73
CA VAL A 377 -18.45 36.23 -13.03
C VAL A 377 -18.16 34.76 -13.33
N ARG A 378 -17.37 34.51 -14.38
CA ARG A 378 -16.75 33.21 -14.64
C ARG A 378 -15.86 32.90 -13.43
N ARG A 379 -16.43 32.27 -12.39
CA ARG A 379 -15.67 31.71 -11.28
C ARG A 379 -14.69 30.72 -11.89
N ARG A 380 -13.42 31.10 -11.98
CA ARG A 380 -12.36 30.18 -12.40
C ARG A 380 -12.36 29.02 -11.39
N PRO A 381 -12.34 27.76 -11.86
CA PRO A 381 -12.28 26.61 -10.96
C PRO A 381 -11.07 26.78 -10.02
N GLU A 382 -11.33 26.82 -8.72
CA GLU A 382 -10.26 26.76 -7.72
C GLU A 382 -9.48 25.47 -7.94
N ALA A 383 -8.16 25.48 -7.71
CA ALA A 383 -7.30 24.31 -7.93
C ALA A 383 -7.81 23.04 -7.21
N GLY A 384 -8.56 23.21 -6.11
CA GLY A 384 -9.26 22.12 -5.43
C GLY A 384 -10.33 21.42 -6.28
N SER A 385 -11.02 22.13 -7.17
CA SER A 385 -12.08 21.56 -8.01
C SER A 385 -11.56 20.67 -9.14
N LEU A 386 -10.32 20.88 -9.63
CA LEU A 386 -9.70 20.03 -10.65
C LEU A 386 -9.23 18.71 -10.04
N ALA A 387 -8.56 18.76 -8.87
CA ALA A 387 -8.16 17.57 -8.13
C ALA A 387 -9.39 16.72 -7.75
N SER A 388 -10.45 17.35 -7.23
CA SER A 388 -11.71 16.66 -6.92
C SER A 388 -12.35 15.99 -8.14
N ARG A 389 -12.33 16.62 -9.32
CA ARG A 389 -12.88 16.04 -10.55
C ARG A 389 -12.06 14.86 -11.08
N LEU A 390 -10.73 14.96 -11.05
CA LEU A 390 -9.82 13.87 -11.45
C LEU A 390 -9.96 12.65 -10.54
N ILE A 391 -10.19 12.86 -9.24
CA ILE A 391 -10.42 11.77 -8.28
C ILE A 391 -11.82 11.17 -8.42
N LEU A 392 -12.82 11.99 -8.77
CA LEU A 392 -14.15 11.44 -9.08
C LEU A 392 -14.09 10.46 -10.27
N LEU A 393 -13.18 10.72 -11.23
CA LEU A 393 -12.92 9.78 -12.33
C LEU A 393 -12.20 8.52 -11.86
N THR A 394 -11.31 8.59 -10.84
CA THR A 394 -10.67 7.38 -10.30
C THR A 394 -11.64 6.47 -9.57
N LEU A 395 -12.72 7.00 -9.00
CA LEU A 395 -13.79 6.20 -8.40
C LEU A 395 -14.54 5.33 -9.42
N LEU A 396 -14.53 5.69 -10.71
CA LEU A 396 -15.18 4.88 -11.74
C LEU A 396 -14.45 3.55 -11.98
N VAL A 397 -13.14 3.49 -11.75
CA VAL A 397 -12.33 2.29 -12.01
C VAL A 397 -12.82 1.08 -11.19
N PRO A 398 -12.86 1.12 -9.84
CA PRO A 398 -13.34 -0.02 -9.06
C PRO A 398 -14.84 -0.31 -9.28
N VAL A 399 -15.65 0.72 -9.60
CA VAL A 399 -17.07 0.51 -9.94
C VAL A 399 -17.21 -0.31 -11.23
N VAL A 400 -16.42 -0.01 -12.26
CA VAL A 400 -16.40 -0.80 -13.49
C VAL A 400 -15.91 -2.22 -13.21
N MET A 401 -14.90 -2.40 -12.36
CA MET A 401 -14.40 -3.73 -11.99
C MET A 401 -15.44 -4.59 -11.25
N LEU A 402 -16.32 -3.99 -10.44
CA LEU A 402 -17.43 -4.71 -9.80
C LEU A 402 -18.49 -5.21 -10.80
N VAL A 403 -18.54 -4.64 -12.00
CA VAL A 403 -19.54 -4.95 -13.04
C VAL A 403 -18.97 -5.90 -14.10
N ILE A 404 -17.64 -6.03 -14.21
CA ILE A 404 -17.01 -6.99 -15.11
C ILE A 404 -17.05 -8.37 -14.45
N PRO A 405 -17.81 -9.34 -14.97
CA PRO A 405 -17.80 -10.69 -14.43
C PRO A 405 -16.41 -11.31 -14.60
N ALA A 406 -15.94 -12.03 -13.58
CA ALA A 406 -14.74 -12.85 -13.70
C ALA A 406 -14.91 -13.78 -14.91
N SER A 407 -13.88 -13.88 -15.75
CA SER A 407 -13.89 -14.83 -16.87
C SER A 407 -13.92 -16.23 -16.28
N THR A 408 -15.06 -16.90 -16.37
CA THR A 408 -15.16 -18.30 -15.99
C THR A 408 -14.53 -19.12 -17.11
N VAL A 409 -13.45 -19.85 -16.79
CA VAL A 409 -12.92 -20.86 -17.72
C VAL A 409 -13.77 -22.12 -17.52
N PRO A 410 -14.65 -22.50 -18.47
CA PRO A 410 -15.42 -23.72 -18.34
C PRO A 410 -14.59 -24.85 -18.97
N ALA A 411 -13.81 -25.54 -18.15
CA ALA A 411 -13.57 -26.96 -18.37
C ALA A 411 -14.49 -27.69 -17.39
N GLU A 412 -15.41 -28.52 -17.88
CA GLU A 412 -16.17 -29.43 -17.00
C GLU A 412 -15.14 -30.31 -16.27
N PRO A 413 -15.00 -30.16 -14.94
CA PRO A 413 -14.05 -30.98 -14.19
C PRO A 413 -14.42 -32.45 -14.32
N SER A 414 -13.43 -33.35 -14.31
CA SER A 414 -13.69 -34.80 -14.31
C SER A 414 -14.69 -35.16 -13.21
N ARG A 415 -15.70 -35.98 -13.54
CA ARG A 415 -16.71 -36.42 -12.57
C ARG A 415 -16.18 -37.46 -11.59
N PHE A 416 -15.02 -38.06 -11.84
CA PHE A 416 -14.51 -39.17 -11.05
C PHE A 416 -13.17 -38.88 -10.36
N SER A 417 -12.43 -37.89 -10.86
CA SER A 417 -11.10 -37.54 -10.36
C SER A 417 -10.94 -36.03 -10.25
N MET A 418 -9.93 -35.59 -9.50
CA MET A 418 -9.55 -34.20 -9.33
C MET A 418 -8.06 -34.02 -9.62
N ARG A 419 -7.73 -33.09 -10.51
CA ARG A 419 -6.32 -32.68 -10.72
C ARG A 419 -5.92 -31.67 -9.66
N LEU A 420 -4.98 -32.06 -8.79
CA LEU A 420 -4.48 -31.27 -7.69
C LEU A 420 -3.06 -30.78 -8.02
N MET A 421 -2.83 -29.47 -7.90
CA MET A 421 -1.51 -28.88 -7.91
C MET A 421 -1.15 -28.36 -6.52
N THR A 422 0.08 -28.58 -6.06
CA THR A 422 0.65 -27.89 -4.89
C THR A 422 1.92 -27.15 -5.28
N TRP A 423 2.09 -25.94 -4.74
CA TRP A 423 3.25 -25.11 -5.07
C TRP A 423 3.50 -24.01 -4.02
N ASN A 424 4.70 -23.97 -3.45
CA ASN A 424 5.20 -22.78 -2.76
C ASN A 424 5.55 -21.72 -3.82
N VAL A 425 4.93 -20.53 -3.74
CA VAL A 425 5.05 -19.49 -4.79
C VAL A 425 5.87 -18.28 -4.38
N LYS A 426 6.56 -18.33 -3.22
CA LYS A 426 7.46 -17.28 -2.74
C LYS A 426 6.89 -15.87 -2.93
N TYR A 427 5.71 -15.66 -2.36
CA TYR A 427 4.96 -14.40 -2.35
C TYR A 427 4.75 -13.73 -3.72
N GLY A 428 4.82 -14.50 -4.81
CA GLY A 428 4.61 -14.00 -6.16
C GLY A 428 5.85 -13.40 -6.82
N ARG A 429 7.06 -13.66 -6.30
CA ARG A 429 8.32 -13.17 -6.87
C ARG A 429 8.85 -14.11 -7.96
N ASP A 430 9.35 -13.51 -9.03
CA ASP A 430 10.18 -14.15 -10.06
C ASP A 430 11.63 -14.23 -9.57
N ASP A 431 12.08 -15.42 -9.19
CA ASP A 431 13.42 -15.64 -8.66
C ASP A 431 14.54 -15.40 -9.69
N ALA A 432 14.27 -15.53 -10.99
CA ALA A 432 15.26 -15.25 -12.01
C ALA A 432 15.57 -13.75 -12.14
N ARG A 433 14.63 -12.88 -11.74
CA ARG A 433 14.72 -11.42 -11.90
C ARG A 433 14.67 -10.65 -10.58
N GLY A 434 14.28 -11.29 -9.47
CA GLY A 434 14.09 -10.64 -8.17
C GLY A 434 12.91 -9.67 -8.13
N ILE A 435 11.91 -9.82 -9.01
CA ILE A 435 10.78 -8.89 -9.14
C ILE A 435 9.46 -9.56 -8.79
N ALA A 436 8.49 -8.83 -8.25
CA ALA A 436 7.11 -9.33 -8.19
C ALA A 436 6.60 -9.59 -9.61
N ASN A 437 6.07 -10.79 -9.89
CA ASN A 437 5.52 -11.18 -11.18
C ASN A 437 4.54 -12.37 -11.06
N PRO A 438 3.37 -12.19 -10.42
CA PRO A 438 2.39 -13.25 -10.24
C PRO A 438 1.79 -13.76 -11.57
N ARG A 439 1.96 -13.02 -12.67
CA ARG A 439 1.51 -13.43 -14.01
C ARG A 439 2.16 -14.73 -14.47
N GLN A 440 3.45 -14.92 -14.16
CA GLN A 440 4.15 -16.15 -14.55
C GLN A 440 3.60 -17.37 -13.78
N ILE A 441 3.22 -17.18 -12.52
CA ILE A 441 2.57 -18.21 -11.71
C ILE A 441 1.19 -18.55 -12.30
N ALA A 442 0.37 -17.54 -12.61
CA ALA A 442 -0.92 -17.75 -13.27
C ALA A 442 -0.78 -18.51 -14.59
N ALA A 443 0.18 -18.13 -15.44
CA ALA A 443 0.43 -18.78 -16.72
C ALA A 443 0.85 -20.25 -16.56
N ALA A 444 1.72 -20.55 -15.58
CA ALA A 444 2.15 -21.91 -15.28
C ALA A 444 0.98 -22.78 -14.77
N ILE A 445 0.16 -22.26 -13.87
CA ILE A 445 -1.03 -22.96 -13.37
C ILE A 445 -2.03 -23.20 -14.52
N ALA A 446 -2.31 -22.18 -15.34
CA ALA A 446 -3.27 -22.26 -16.44
C ALA A 446 -2.86 -23.26 -17.52
N ALA A 447 -1.55 -23.37 -17.81
CA ALA A 447 -1.01 -24.35 -18.75
C ALA A 447 -1.35 -25.79 -18.34
N GLU A 448 -1.35 -26.04 -17.04
CA GLU A 448 -1.59 -27.37 -16.47
C GLU A 448 -3.06 -27.66 -16.24
N LYS A 449 -3.96 -26.67 -16.19
CA LYS A 449 -5.42 -26.85 -15.99
C LYS A 449 -5.78 -27.75 -14.77
N PRO A 450 -5.24 -27.48 -13.56
CA PRO A 450 -5.67 -28.18 -12.35
C PRO A 450 -7.11 -27.81 -11.98
N ASP A 451 -7.82 -28.72 -11.32
CA ASP A 451 -9.13 -28.45 -10.74
C ASP A 451 -9.01 -27.70 -9.41
N VAL A 452 -7.98 -28.07 -8.64
CA VAL A 452 -7.66 -27.47 -7.34
C VAL A 452 -6.17 -27.16 -7.29
N VAL A 453 -5.85 -25.97 -6.81
CA VAL A 453 -4.48 -25.52 -6.58
C VAL A 453 -4.35 -25.14 -5.12
N VAL A 454 -3.36 -25.69 -4.45
CA VAL A 454 -2.98 -25.28 -3.11
C VAL A 454 -1.61 -24.62 -3.13
N LEU A 455 -1.54 -23.41 -2.61
CA LEU A 455 -0.32 -22.61 -2.65
C LEU A 455 0.15 -22.25 -1.25
N GLN A 456 1.46 -22.21 -1.07
CA GLN A 456 2.13 -21.75 0.13
C GLN A 456 2.90 -20.45 -0.15
N GLU A 457 3.21 -19.71 0.92
CA GLU A 457 3.88 -18.41 0.84
C GLU A 457 3.16 -17.38 -0.02
N VAL A 458 1.85 -17.43 -0.11
CA VAL A 458 1.09 -16.45 -0.89
C VAL A 458 1.09 -15.11 -0.13
N SER A 459 1.26 -14.01 -0.84
CA SER A 459 1.21 -12.66 -0.26
C SER A 459 -0.12 -11.97 -0.53
N ARG A 460 -0.62 -11.27 0.49
CA ARG A 460 -1.78 -10.38 0.44
C ARG A 460 -1.39 -9.01 0.99
N GLY A 461 -0.70 -8.22 0.17
CA GLY A 461 -0.24 -6.88 0.52
C GLY A 461 1.06 -6.84 1.30
N TRP A 462 1.82 -7.93 1.38
CA TRP A 462 3.08 -7.94 2.13
C TRP A 462 4.10 -7.01 1.47
N ALA A 463 4.69 -6.10 2.24
CA ALA A 463 5.48 -4.98 1.69
C ALA A 463 6.71 -5.45 0.91
N ILE A 464 7.32 -6.57 1.31
CA ILE A 464 8.49 -7.14 0.63
C ILE A 464 8.14 -7.71 -0.75
N GLY A 465 6.93 -8.26 -0.91
CA GLY A 465 6.39 -8.72 -2.19
C GLY A 465 5.86 -7.58 -3.08
N GLY A 466 6.22 -6.33 -2.79
CA GLY A 466 5.74 -5.14 -3.52
C GLY A 466 4.31 -4.72 -3.18
N GLY A 467 3.70 -5.32 -2.16
CA GLY A 467 2.32 -5.01 -1.73
C GLY A 467 1.24 -5.61 -2.63
N VAL A 468 1.58 -6.62 -3.42
CA VAL A 468 0.65 -7.34 -4.32
C VAL A 468 -0.28 -8.23 -3.52
N ASP A 469 -1.56 -8.30 -3.91
CA ASP A 469 -2.48 -9.36 -3.43
C ASP A 469 -2.48 -10.50 -4.46
N VAL A 470 -1.57 -11.46 -4.25
CA VAL A 470 -1.37 -12.60 -5.15
C VAL A 470 -2.60 -13.50 -5.15
N ALA A 471 -3.33 -13.60 -4.04
CA ALA A 471 -4.54 -14.39 -3.95
C ALA A 471 -5.64 -13.87 -4.89
N GLU A 472 -5.95 -12.58 -4.79
CA GLU A 472 -6.95 -11.94 -5.65
C GLU A 472 -6.50 -11.95 -7.12
N TYR A 473 -5.22 -11.69 -7.38
CA TYR A 473 -4.65 -11.74 -8.73
C TYR A 473 -4.86 -13.12 -9.38
N LEU A 474 -4.45 -14.20 -8.69
CA LEU A 474 -4.58 -15.55 -9.24
C LEU A 474 -6.04 -15.97 -9.37
N SER A 475 -6.91 -15.61 -8.43
CA SER A 475 -8.34 -15.87 -8.53
C SER A 475 -8.95 -15.27 -9.78
N HIS A 476 -8.62 -14.01 -10.07
CA HIS A 476 -9.12 -13.29 -11.23
C HIS A 476 -8.56 -13.88 -12.53
N GLU A 477 -7.24 -14.07 -12.62
CA GLU A 477 -6.58 -14.55 -13.84
C GLU A 477 -6.95 -16.00 -14.19
N LEU A 478 -7.18 -16.85 -13.19
CA LEU A 478 -7.51 -18.26 -13.40
C LEU A 478 -9.03 -18.51 -13.44
N GLY A 479 -9.86 -17.53 -13.08
CA GLY A 479 -11.30 -17.70 -12.94
C GLY A 479 -11.68 -18.71 -11.85
N MET A 480 -10.84 -18.88 -10.83
CA MET A 480 -11.03 -19.84 -9.74
C MET A 480 -11.46 -19.12 -8.46
N SER A 481 -12.38 -19.72 -7.71
CA SER A 481 -12.72 -19.24 -6.36
C SER A 481 -11.60 -19.60 -5.40
N TYR A 482 -11.35 -18.76 -4.39
CA TYR A 482 -10.29 -19.04 -3.42
C TYR A 482 -10.76 -19.07 -1.96
N ARG A 483 -9.96 -19.72 -1.12
CA ARG A 483 -9.98 -19.64 0.34
C ARG A 483 -8.57 -19.38 0.85
N TRP A 484 -8.48 -18.64 1.96
CA TRP A 484 -7.24 -18.09 2.49
C TRP A 484 -7.07 -18.49 3.96
N ALA A 485 -5.86 -18.88 4.34
CA ALA A 485 -5.45 -19.05 5.72
C ALA A 485 -4.20 -18.20 6.01
N PRO A 486 -4.31 -17.15 6.85
CA PRO A 486 -3.14 -16.35 7.23
C PRO A 486 -2.13 -17.17 8.04
N ALA A 487 -0.85 -16.84 7.88
CA ALA A 487 0.30 -17.36 8.62
C ALA A 487 1.34 -16.25 8.75
N ALA A 488 2.23 -16.34 9.73
CA ALA A 488 3.18 -15.30 10.13
C ALA A 488 2.49 -14.02 10.64
N ASP A 489 1.67 -13.39 9.80
CA ASP A 489 0.74 -12.31 10.08
C ASP A 489 -0.54 -12.47 9.24
N ASN A 490 -1.32 -11.41 9.06
CA ASN A 490 -2.52 -11.45 8.21
C ASN A 490 -2.25 -11.22 6.72
N GLN A 491 -1.01 -11.02 6.29
CA GLN A 491 -0.61 -10.64 4.92
C GLN A 491 0.16 -11.75 4.19
N PHE A 492 0.48 -12.85 4.85
CA PHE A 492 1.18 -14.00 4.31
C PHE A 492 0.44 -15.28 4.70
N GLY A 493 0.59 -16.38 3.95
CA GLY A 493 -0.17 -17.60 4.27
C GLY A 493 -0.40 -18.59 3.13
N ASN A 494 -1.39 -19.45 3.34
CA ASN A 494 -1.77 -20.54 2.45
C ASN A 494 -3.04 -20.20 1.68
N LEU A 495 -3.08 -20.62 0.42
CA LEU A 495 -4.21 -20.41 -0.49
C LEU A 495 -4.72 -21.73 -1.03
N LEU A 496 -6.05 -21.83 -1.20
CA LEU A 496 -6.68 -22.89 -1.96
C LEU A 496 -7.55 -22.25 -3.04
N LEU A 497 -7.20 -22.46 -4.31
CA LEU A 497 -7.97 -22.07 -5.50
C LEU A 497 -8.70 -23.28 -6.05
N SER A 498 -9.97 -23.13 -6.46
CA SER A 498 -10.78 -24.23 -6.96
C SER A 498 -11.79 -23.77 -8.02
N ASN A 499 -11.92 -24.55 -9.10
CA ASN A 499 -13.03 -24.50 -10.04
C ASN A 499 -14.23 -25.36 -9.58
N ARG A 500 -14.04 -26.16 -8.52
CA ARG A 500 -15.06 -26.96 -7.83
C ARG A 500 -15.58 -26.24 -6.61
N GLU A 501 -16.81 -26.56 -6.21
CA GLU A 501 -17.38 -26.01 -4.98
C GLU A 501 -16.64 -26.55 -3.74
N LEU A 502 -16.25 -25.61 -2.87
CA LEU A 502 -15.57 -25.83 -1.60
C LEU A 502 -16.57 -25.75 -0.44
N MET A 503 -16.60 -26.77 0.41
CA MET A 503 -17.44 -26.86 1.60
C MET A 503 -16.56 -26.98 2.86
N ASN A 504 -17.15 -26.81 4.05
CA ASN A 504 -16.51 -27.06 5.35
C ASN A 504 -15.11 -26.44 5.46
N VAL A 505 -14.99 -25.17 5.07
CA VAL A 505 -13.70 -24.48 5.08
C VAL A 505 -13.31 -24.16 6.51
N GLU A 506 -12.12 -24.60 6.90
CA GLU A 506 -11.57 -24.44 8.24
C GLU A 506 -10.13 -23.92 8.14
N VAL A 507 -9.82 -22.92 8.95
CA VAL A 507 -8.46 -22.41 9.13
C VAL A 507 -8.02 -22.81 10.53
N GLY A 508 -6.86 -23.47 10.63
CA GLY A 508 -6.29 -23.83 11.92
C GLY A 508 -4.86 -23.33 12.08
N HIS A 509 -4.51 -22.94 13.31
CA HIS A 509 -3.16 -22.56 13.67
C HIS A 509 -2.34 -23.79 14.05
N LEU A 510 -1.06 -23.78 13.69
CA LEU A 510 -0.12 -24.81 14.06
C LEU A 510 0.67 -24.39 15.31
N PRO A 511 1.13 -25.34 16.14
CA PRO A 511 2.03 -25.03 17.24
C PRO A 511 3.22 -24.18 16.77
N PHE A 512 3.45 -23.05 17.44
CA PHE A 512 4.55 -22.13 17.12
C PHE A 512 5.91 -22.82 17.28
N GLY A 513 6.12 -23.46 18.43
CA GLY A 513 7.33 -24.22 18.74
C GLY A 513 8.62 -23.42 18.59
N GLN A 514 9.61 -24.02 17.94
CA GLN A 514 10.88 -23.42 17.56
C GLN A 514 10.80 -23.05 16.07
N GLY A 515 10.72 -21.77 15.76
CA GLY A 515 10.58 -21.24 14.40
C GLY A 515 10.42 -19.72 14.44
N PRO A 516 10.71 -19.00 13.34
CA PRO A 516 10.69 -17.55 13.38
C PRO A 516 9.31 -16.94 13.09
N MET A 517 8.30 -17.76 12.78
CA MET A 517 6.97 -17.26 12.40
C MET A 517 5.86 -18.25 12.75
N GLU A 518 4.65 -17.74 13.00
CA GLU A 518 3.44 -18.53 13.13
C GLU A 518 3.12 -19.28 11.83
N ARG A 519 2.55 -20.49 11.95
CA ARG A 519 2.15 -21.33 10.82
C ARG A 519 0.67 -21.70 10.95
N SER A 520 0.04 -22.00 9.81
CA SER A 520 -1.37 -22.39 9.76
C SER A 520 -1.59 -23.47 8.70
N TYR A 521 -2.79 -24.04 8.71
CA TYR A 521 -3.31 -24.89 7.65
C TYR A 521 -4.68 -24.39 7.18
N LEU A 522 -5.00 -24.70 5.93
CA LEU A 522 -6.33 -24.49 5.34
C LEU A 522 -6.91 -25.83 4.94
N LYS A 523 -8.04 -26.18 5.55
CA LYS A 523 -8.83 -27.37 5.24
C LYS A 523 -10.07 -26.98 4.46
N ALA A 524 -10.41 -27.76 3.43
CA ALA A 524 -11.71 -27.67 2.77
C ALA A 524 -12.14 -29.04 2.24
N THR A 525 -13.44 -29.27 2.21
CA THR A 525 -14.02 -30.40 1.49
C THR A 525 -14.27 -30.00 0.04
N VAL A 526 -13.57 -30.63 -0.91
CA VAL A 526 -13.75 -30.41 -2.35
C VAL A 526 -14.77 -31.40 -2.89
N ARG A 527 -15.75 -30.92 -3.67
CA ARG A 527 -16.71 -31.79 -4.35
C ARG A 527 -16.16 -32.32 -5.67
N ILE A 528 -16.13 -33.64 -5.80
CA ILE A 528 -15.73 -34.33 -7.04
C ILE A 528 -16.95 -34.53 -7.93
N ASN A 529 -18.04 -35.03 -7.35
CA ASN A 529 -19.35 -35.18 -7.98
C ASN A 529 -20.45 -35.13 -6.90
N ALA A 530 -21.69 -35.50 -7.25
CA ALA A 530 -22.82 -35.47 -6.31
C ALA A 530 -22.65 -36.40 -5.09
N ALA A 531 -21.95 -37.53 -5.25
CA ALA A 531 -21.76 -38.56 -4.22
C ALA A 531 -20.37 -38.56 -3.56
N SER A 532 -19.33 -38.06 -4.26
CA SER A 532 -17.93 -38.14 -3.83
C SER A 532 -17.34 -36.78 -3.46
N LYS A 533 -16.61 -36.76 -2.35
CA LYS A 533 -15.96 -35.58 -1.77
C LYS A 533 -14.56 -35.93 -1.27
N ILE A 534 -13.65 -34.96 -1.25
CA ILE A 534 -12.30 -35.12 -0.73
C ILE A 534 -12.02 -34.02 0.29
N ASP A 535 -11.67 -34.41 1.52
CA ASP A 535 -11.14 -33.47 2.52
C ASP A 535 -9.67 -33.20 2.24
N LEU A 536 -9.37 -31.98 1.80
CA LEU A 536 -8.04 -31.53 1.43
C LEU A 536 -7.50 -30.54 2.47
N ILE A 537 -6.24 -30.71 2.85
CA ILE A 537 -5.48 -29.73 3.62
C ILE A 537 -4.30 -29.22 2.81
N THR A 538 -4.06 -27.92 2.89
CA THR A 538 -2.78 -27.30 2.55
C THR A 538 -2.14 -26.66 3.76
N THR A 539 -0.82 -26.71 3.82
CA THR A 539 -0.03 -26.18 4.94
C THR A 539 1.39 -25.84 4.50
N HIS A 540 2.08 -25.05 5.31
CA HIS A 540 3.49 -24.78 5.19
C HIS A 540 4.14 -24.94 6.58
N LEU A 541 4.88 -26.03 6.79
CA LEU A 541 5.47 -26.35 8.09
C LEU A 541 6.72 -25.52 8.40
N THR A 542 7.11 -25.48 9.66
CA THR A 542 8.30 -24.74 10.10
C THR A 542 9.59 -25.30 9.49
N HIS A 543 10.40 -24.42 8.90
CA HIS A 543 11.67 -24.74 8.26
C HIS A 543 12.83 -25.00 9.25
N ARG A 544 14.00 -25.41 8.73
CA ARG A 544 15.27 -25.76 9.42
C ARG A 544 15.29 -27.11 10.16
N LYS A 545 16.37 -27.88 9.98
CA LYS A 545 16.51 -29.23 10.54
C LYS A 545 16.33 -29.29 12.06
N GLN A 546 16.90 -28.35 12.80
CA GLN A 546 16.80 -28.30 14.27
C GLN A 546 15.36 -28.17 14.80
N ASN A 547 14.40 -27.78 13.95
CA ASN A 547 13.00 -27.61 14.32
C ASN A 547 12.15 -28.87 14.12
N THR A 548 12.76 -30.06 13.90
CA THR A 548 12.03 -31.35 13.77
C THR A 548 11.00 -31.59 14.88
N PRO A 549 11.29 -31.36 16.18
CA PRO A 549 10.28 -31.55 17.23
C PRO A 549 9.04 -30.67 17.04
N THR A 550 9.22 -29.45 16.52
CA THR A 550 8.11 -28.55 16.20
C THR A 550 7.33 -29.09 15.01
N ARG A 551 8.00 -29.46 13.91
CA ARG A 551 7.31 -30.06 12.75
C ARG A 551 6.52 -31.31 13.11
N LEU A 552 7.03 -32.18 13.98
CA LEU A 552 6.28 -33.36 14.44
C LEU A 552 4.98 -32.97 15.17
N ALA A 553 5.03 -32.00 16.08
CA ALA A 553 3.82 -31.51 16.75
C ALA A 553 2.82 -30.83 15.78
N GLN A 554 3.34 -30.14 14.76
CA GLN A 554 2.53 -29.57 13.68
C GLN A 554 1.87 -30.66 12.82
N ILE A 555 2.62 -31.72 12.49
CA ILE A 555 2.10 -32.90 11.78
C ILE A 555 1.00 -33.58 12.59
N ASP A 556 1.18 -33.77 13.91
CA ASP A 556 0.15 -34.33 14.78
C ASP A 556 -1.14 -33.49 14.74
N THR A 557 -1.01 -32.16 14.76
CA THR A 557 -2.15 -31.22 14.64
C THR A 557 -2.90 -31.41 13.31
N ILE A 558 -2.17 -31.55 12.20
CA ILE A 558 -2.76 -31.77 10.88
C ILE A 558 -3.43 -33.14 10.77
N LEU A 559 -2.79 -34.20 11.27
CA LEU A 559 -3.34 -35.55 11.24
C LEU A 559 -4.60 -35.68 12.11
N ASN A 560 -4.68 -34.93 13.22
CA ASN A 560 -5.88 -34.83 14.04
C ASN A 560 -7.07 -34.17 13.32
N ALA A 561 -6.80 -33.31 12.32
CA ALA A 561 -7.83 -32.77 11.42
C ALA A 561 -8.32 -33.80 10.38
N LYS A 562 -7.74 -35.02 10.35
CA LYS A 562 -8.14 -36.18 9.54
C LYS A 562 -8.35 -35.88 8.04
N PRO A 563 -7.39 -35.27 7.34
CA PRO A 563 -7.49 -35.06 5.89
C PRO A 563 -7.60 -36.39 5.12
N MET A 564 -8.24 -36.36 3.96
CA MET A 564 -8.06 -37.43 2.96
C MET A 564 -6.78 -37.20 2.16
N VAL A 565 -6.50 -35.93 1.84
CA VAL A 565 -5.29 -35.49 1.14
C VAL A 565 -4.67 -34.31 1.87
N LEU A 566 -3.34 -34.31 1.99
CA LEU A 566 -2.53 -33.19 2.47
C LEU A 566 -1.52 -32.86 1.38
N ALA A 567 -1.38 -31.58 1.03
CA ALA A 567 -0.36 -31.14 0.08
C ALA A 567 0.25 -29.79 0.46
N GLY A 568 1.58 -29.66 0.32
CA GLY A 568 2.27 -28.39 0.56
C GLY A 568 3.78 -28.54 0.80
N ASP A 569 4.42 -27.41 1.09
CA ASP A 569 5.79 -27.35 1.58
C ASP A 569 5.86 -27.80 3.04
N LEU A 570 6.30 -29.03 3.27
CA LEU A 570 6.38 -29.61 4.60
C LEU A 570 7.78 -29.47 5.23
N ASN A 571 8.74 -28.85 4.53
CA ASN A 571 10.04 -28.48 5.09
C ASN A 571 10.86 -29.62 5.72
N PHE A 572 10.66 -30.86 5.27
CA PHE A 572 11.43 -32.03 5.72
C PHE A 572 11.92 -32.89 4.56
N TRP A 573 13.01 -33.63 4.81
CA TRP A 573 13.64 -34.51 3.83
C TRP A 573 13.11 -35.94 3.98
N PRO A 574 13.20 -36.76 2.91
CA PRO A 574 12.78 -38.16 2.94
C PRO A 574 13.46 -39.00 4.03
N THR A 575 14.67 -38.63 4.43
CA THR A 575 15.48 -39.37 5.42
C THR A 575 15.22 -38.95 6.87
N TRP A 576 14.39 -37.94 7.10
CA TRP A 576 14.11 -37.44 8.45
C TRP A 576 12.97 -38.23 9.12
N ASP A 577 12.52 -37.77 10.29
CA ASP A 577 11.56 -38.51 11.14
C ASP A 577 10.10 -38.26 10.71
N GLU A 578 9.86 -37.10 10.12
CA GLU A 578 8.56 -36.58 9.70
C GLU A 578 7.83 -37.51 8.70
N PRO A 579 8.46 -38.05 7.63
CA PRO A 579 7.82 -39.04 6.76
C PRO A 579 7.28 -40.26 7.52
N ARG A 580 8.00 -40.74 8.56
CA ARG A 580 7.56 -41.89 9.36
C ARG A 580 6.35 -41.58 10.23
N ALA A 581 6.09 -40.32 10.55
CA ALA A 581 4.86 -39.94 11.27
C ALA A 581 3.63 -40.13 10.37
N PHE A 582 3.70 -39.69 9.11
CA PHE A 582 2.65 -39.93 8.12
C PHE A 582 2.39 -41.41 7.86
N THR A 583 3.46 -42.21 7.64
CA THR A 583 3.31 -43.65 7.39
C THR A 583 2.68 -44.36 8.59
N ARG A 584 3.07 -44.03 9.82
CA ARG A 584 2.46 -44.59 11.05
C ARG A 584 0.98 -44.24 11.18
N ALA A 585 0.56 -43.09 10.65
CA ALA A 585 -0.84 -42.67 10.62
C ALA A 585 -1.62 -43.21 9.41
N GLY A 586 -1.01 -44.06 8.57
CA GLY A 586 -1.66 -44.66 7.40
C GLY A 586 -1.74 -43.75 6.18
N TYR A 587 -0.86 -42.74 6.08
CA TYR A 587 -0.73 -41.87 4.91
C TYR A 587 0.46 -42.29 4.05
N LEU A 588 0.26 -42.30 2.74
CA LEU A 588 1.29 -42.62 1.74
C LEU A 588 1.56 -41.39 0.87
N SER A 589 2.83 -41.18 0.51
CA SER A 589 3.22 -40.10 -0.40
C SER A 589 2.85 -40.45 -1.83
N ALA A 590 2.20 -39.53 -2.54
CA ALA A 590 1.91 -39.66 -3.96
C ALA A 590 3.19 -39.91 -4.76
N GLN A 591 4.27 -39.18 -4.44
CA GLN A 591 5.56 -39.31 -5.12
C GLN A 591 6.16 -40.70 -4.95
N ASP A 592 6.09 -41.28 -3.74
CA ASP A 592 6.65 -42.61 -3.50
C ASP A 592 5.85 -43.70 -4.22
N ILE A 593 4.52 -43.64 -4.18
CA ILE A 593 3.67 -44.67 -4.81
C ILE A 593 3.64 -44.58 -6.34
N THR A 594 3.99 -43.41 -6.91
CA THR A 594 4.05 -43.20 -8.37
C THR A 594 5.45 -43.33 -8.95
N GLY A 595 6.47 -43.64 -8.13
CA GLY A 595 7.84 -43.91 -8.60
C GLY A 595 8.77 -42.69 -8.69
N HIS A 596 8.40 -41.57 -8.07
CA HIS A 596 9.15 -40.31 -8.08
C HIS A 596 9.89 -40.03 -6.75
N SER A 597 10.26 -41.08 -6.01
CA SER A 597 10.80 -40.96 -4.64
C SER A 597 12.18 -40.28 -4.57
N ALA A 598 12.95 -40.30 -5.66
CA ALA A 598 14.30 -39.73 -5.74
C ALA A 598 14.34 -38.30 -6.29
N GLU A 599 13.20 -37.73 -6.69
CA GLU A 599 13.16 -36.42 -7.35
C GLU A 599 13.15 -35.25 -6.35
N TRP A 600 13.90 -34.20 -6.68
CA TRP A 600 13.99 -32.96 -5.91
C TRP A 600 12.88 -31.99 -6.29
N THR A 601 12.44 -31.19 -5.32
CA THR A 601 11.38 -30.19 -5.46
C THR A 601 11.88 -28.75 -5.26
N SER A 602 13.09 -28.56 -4.71
CA SER A 602 13.69 -27.24 -4.42
C SER A 602 15.22 -27.33 -4.19
N PRO A 603 16.00 -26.24 -4.35
CA PRO A 603 15.62 -25.02 -5.07
C PRO A 603 15.63 -25.26 -6.60
N THR A 604 14.90 -24.47 -7.38
CA THR A 604 14.79 -24.69 -8.84
C THR A 604 16.08 -24.43 -9.64
N ASN A 605 17.02 -23.64 -9.11
CA ASN A 605 18.30 -23.33 -9.75
C ASN A 605 19.38 -24.41 -9.56
N ASN A 606 19.36 -25.11 -8.42
CA ASN A 606 20.26 -26.21 -8.09
C ASN A 606 19.54 -27.20 -7.15
N PRO A 607 18.69 -28.09 -7.68
CA PRO A 607 17.80 -28.91 -6.87
C PRO A 607 18.55 -29.89 -5.97
N THR A 608 18.31 -29.80 -4.65
CA THR A 608 18.96 -30.64 -3.62
C THR A 608 18.01 -31.16 -2.55
N ASN A 609 16.75 -30.71 -2.56
CA ASN A 609 15.80 -30.89 -1.49
C ASN A 609 14.50 -31.47 -2.04
N ARG A 610 13.89 -32.41 -1.31
CA ARG A 610 12.51 -32.86 -1.53
C ARG A 610 11.73 -32.48 -0.30
N VAL A 611 11.12 -31.30 -0.33
CA VAL A 611 10.45 -30.66 0.82
C VAL A 611 8.97 -30.40 0.56
N ASP A 612 8.54 -30.49 -0.69
CA ASP A 612 7.14 -30.41 -1.10
C ASP A 612 6.56 -31.82 -1.20
N TRP A 613 5.39 -32.04 -0.58
CA TRP A 613 4.82 -33.37 -0.45
C TRP A 613 3.33 -33.36 -0.76
N ILE A 614 2.86 -34.48 -1.30
CA ILE A 614 1.44 -34.83 -1.37
C ILE A 614 1.26 -36.17 -0.65
N TYR A 615 0.45 -36.18 0.40
CA TYR A 615 0.08 -37.37 1.17
C TYR A 615 -1.41 -37.68 1.02
N GLY A 616 -1.75 -38.96 0.99
CA GLY A 616 -3.13 -39.44 0.98
C GLY A 616 -3.31 -40.63 1.90
N ASN A 617 -4.48 -40.75 2.52
CA ASN A 617 -4.84 -41.95 3.28
C ASN A 617 -5.44 -43.02 2.36
N ALA A 618 -5.83 -44.17 2.93
CA ALA A 618 -6.37 -45.32 2.17
C ALA A 618 -7.69 -45.06 1.41
N ARG A 619 -8.30 -43.87 1.51
CA ARG A 619 -9.54 -43.50 0.82
C ARG A 619 -9.30 -42.81 -0.53
N VAL A 620 -8.04 -42.62 -0.92
CA VAL A 620 -7.68 -41.97 -2.19
C VAL A 620 -6.59 -42.75 -2.91
N ALA A 621 -6.61 -42.66 -4.23
CA ALA A 621 -5.55 -43.14 -5.10
C ALA A 621 -4.92 -41.98 -5.87
N PHE A 622 -3.62 -42.08 -6.14
CA PHE A 622 -2.86 -41.11 -6.93
C PHE A 622 -2.42 -41.71 -8.26
N THR A 623 -2.57 -40.94 -9.32
CA THR A 623 -2.19 -41.26 -10.70
C THR A 623 -1.67 -39.99 -11.38
N ASP A 624 -1.01 -40.12 -12.54
CA ASP A 624 -0.52 -38.98 -13.34
C ASP A 624 0.28 -37.94 -12.54
N PHE A 625 1.14 -38.41 -11.62
CA PHE A 625 2.00 -37.51 -10.85
C PHE A 625 3.09 -36.93 -11.75
N ALA A 626 3.41 -35.64 -11.55
CA ALA A 626 4.58 -35.02 -12.16
C ALA A 626 5.14 -33.89 -11.28
N ILE A 627 6.47 -33.75 -11.33
CA ILE A 627 7.18 -32.53 -10.91
C ILE A 627 7.45 -31.70 -12.16
N LEU A 628 6.96 -30.47 -12.19
CA LEU A 628 7.07 -29.59 -13.36
C LEU A 628 8.41 -28.87 -13.38
N SER A 629 9.50 -29.62 -13.58
CA SER A 629 10.89 -29.15 -13.49
C SER A 629 11.29 -28.05 -14.47
N LYS A 630 10.46 -27.76 -15.48
CA LYS A 630 10.64 -26.63 -16.42
C LYS A 630 10.07 -25.31 -15.92
N VAL A 631 9.28 -25.33 -14.85
CA VAL A 631 8.66 -24.15 -14.25
C VAL A 631 9.56 -23.65 -13.13
N THR A 632 10.42 -22.66 -13.42
CA THR A 632 11.47 -22.16 -12.50
C THR A 632 11.19 -20.74 -12.01
N VAL A 633 9.92 -20.33 -11.98
CA VAL A 633 9.53 -18.95 -11.65
C VAL A 633 9.46 -18.69 -10.15
N SER A 634 9.49 -19.75 -9.35
CA SER A 634 9.73 -19.78 -7.89
C SER A 634 10.96 -20.65 -7.63
N ASP A 635 11.51 -20.61 -6.41
CA ASP A 635 12.51 -21.55 -5.91
C ASP A 635 11.95 -22.96 -5.66
N HIS A 636 10.64 -23.19 -5.68
CA HIS A 636 10.05 -24.53 -5.63
C HIS A 636 9.47 -24.94 -6.98
N PHE A 637 9.57 -26.22 -7.34
CA PHE A 637 8.85 -26.79 -8.49
C PHE A 637 7.39 -27.06 -8.13
N PRO A 638 6.44 -26.84 -9.05
CA PRO A 638 5.06 -27.26 -8.84
C PRO A 638 4.96 -28.80 -8.93
N LEU A 639 4.16 -29.39 -8.03
CA LEU A 639 3.79 -30.80 -8.07
C LEU A 639 2.34 -30.90 -8.53
N ILE A 640 2.05 -31.79 -9.45
CA ILE A 640 0.69 -32.06 -9.94
C ILE A 640 0.37 -33.55 -9.87
N VAL A 641 -0.88 -33.89 -9.55
CA VAL A 641 -1.36 -35.27 -9.45
C VAL A 641 -2.86 -35.39 -9.74
N THR A 642 -3.28 -36.51 -10.29
CA THR A 642 -4.68 -36.91 -10.37
C THR A 642 -5.07 -37.70 -9.12
N VAL A 643 -6.05 -37.19 -8.36
CA VAL A 643 -6.60 -37.81 -7.16
C VAL A 643 -7.97 -38.43 -7.47
N THR A 644 -8.16 -39.69 -7.09
CA THR A 644 -9.46 -40.40 -7.20
C THR A 644 -9.90 -40.88 -5.83
N SER A 645 -11.18 -40.71 -5.49
CA SER A 645 -11.75 -41.33 -4.27
C SER A 645 -11.93 -42.83 -4.50
N THR A 646 -11.46 -43.66 -3.57
CA THR A 646 -11.60 -45.12 -3.64
C THR A 646 -12.88 -45.63 -3.00
#